data_AF-A0AAD9AYH1-F1
#
_entry.id   AF-A0AAD9AYH1-F1
#
_cell.length_a   1.000
_cell.length_b   1.000
_cell.length_c   1.000
_cell.angle_alpha   90.00
_cell.angle_beta   90.00
_cell.angle_gamma   90.00
#
_symmetry.space_group_name_H-M   'P 1'
#
loop_
_entity.id
_entity.type
_entity.pdbx_description
1 polymer ?
#
loop_
_entity_poly.entity_id
_entity_poly.type
_entity_poly.pdbx_seq_one_letter_code
_entity_poly.pdbx_strand_id
1 'polypeptide(L)'
;MEIFSDMNDLSELDDAILGLDLGSTSTRATVRCPKTNFEFDVRNTRSKINRLYKYSIGEFSSAGYPFEPGKPVYLGEDGDPDRHEISLKYAFYILVDEADHGKDSFFEQYALVNPLRKYRNDVDFRQRLRRGLVELFSAVRDMAREQCESEGLRITSIGLSVPSQWTIEFEDVYRDIIAEVFDELTRPEEQICFHTETEALAHFLLRNHIKQLLGVHTFRELKRNSSAHKPLLFLDFGGHNMNGCMFNAVCAGEETASFYSMSDPFGAGGGSEHWAYYMCELFIRQLRRLHGRDLKRSAIAEYLECFHSNKDGLGPLQSDKTPDLPGKLRYIQLLPEDINRSFEKGTKKMFEEAEIQIRSLALIKNASPQVIVSGGTSMHGAVVKELNEICARHGVREPTYVWKLVGGISNYASGNIAKGVAYAICNHLTIHEFIQQGAGFGLQRKQVPNRGEPESDEGWEDEAPPIFSVTSPDPLEVRATGKDEFRIICDPHFDMKGVKKQEKMQFDRCYDIKDLGKLMNGIWWFEMLLTTSHNEPAIALRIRREKYSGQRYPGGGQSRKGPKNLNAPGGDKKKEIILPLYFDGGKNCFLLEETFDVSSLNLGSNLKPTRNSRKALQRLAGDEEFMGTRRSARQAEKVEQAATSQSSSASDQITSTEVDEIPNPVLADVSFTDAGRYLPTSSSRFAPLQGPLAPEAVMAHAAAPTSIPTPPLAQGDFTFKQLHVQDNIPHRRGTSKHCRAVSDDASESSRRVYNSTHKDVHSTRFKPTIEPARRKVIIVDDSSSMESDTEDDCSP
;
A
#
# COMPACT_ATOMS: atom_id res chain seq x y z
N MET A 1 19.86 -21.23 -55.91
CA MET A 1 19.75 -20.03 -55.07
C MET A 1 18.26 -19.78 -54.89
N GLU A 2 17.62 -20.32 -53.86
CA GLU A 2 16.22 -20.04 -53.51
C GLU A 2 15.83 -20.70 -52.17
N ILE A 3 16.57 -20.35 -51.11
CA ILE A 3 16.14 -20.49 -49.69
C ILE A 3 16.79 -19.32 -48.96
N PHE A 4 16.02 -18.58 -48.14
CA PHE A 4 16.31 -17.37 -47.34
C PHE A 4 15.52 -16.13 -47.76
N SER A 5 14.19 -16.18 -47.57
CA SER A 5 13.31 -15.00 -47.61
C SER A 5 12.23 -14.97 -46.51
N ASP A 6 12.10 -16.03 -45.70
CA ASP A 6 11.03 -16.20 -44.69
C ASP A 6 11.55 -16.01 -43.24
N MET A 7 12.43 -15.03 -43.03
CA MET A 7 12.87 -14.57 -41.69
C MET A 7 12.81 -13.05 -41.58
N ASN A 8 11.66 -12.49 -41.95
CA ASN A 8 11.28 -11.09 -41.67
C ASN A 8 9.89 -11.00 -41.02
N ASP A 9 9.44 -12.09 -40.40
CA ASP A 9 8.44 -12.00 -39.34
C ASP A 9 9.15 -11.36 -38.13
N LEU A 10 9.14 -10.03 -38.11
CA LEU A 10 9.38 -9.25 -36.90
C LEU A 10 8.22 -9.58 -35.97
N SER A 11 8.34 -10.67 -35.22
CA SER A 11 7.37 -11.08 -34.22
C SER A 11 7.15 -9.90 -33.28
N GLU A 12 5.96 -9.30 -33.36
CA GLU A 12 5.59 -8.12 -32.61
C GLU A 12 5.84 -8.40 -31.12
N LEU A 13 6.76 -7.64 -30.50
CA LEU A 13 7.18 -7.87 -29.12
C LEU A 13 5.95 -7.81 -28.20
N ASP A 14 5.82 -8.81 -27.33
CA ASP A 14 4.66 -8.90 -26.45
C ASP A 14 4.74 -7.84 -25.35
N ASP A 15 3.66 -7.08 -25.20
CA ASP A 15 3.56 -6.03 -24.20
C ASP A 15 3.63 -6.60 -22.77
N ALA A 16 4.42 -5.95 -21.93
CA ALA A 16 4.72 -6.35 -20.57
C ALA A 16 4.64 -5.17 -19.58
N ILE A 17 4.32 -5.49 -18.34
CA ILE A 17 4.21 -4.56 -17.22
C ILE A 17 5.39 -4.80 -16.28
N LEU A 18 6.06 -3.73 -15.88
CA LEU A 18 7.10 -3.74 -14.85
C LEU A 18 6.51 -3.26 -13.51
N GLY A 19 6.40 -4.13 -12.52
CA GLY A 19 6.11 -3.73 -11.14
C GLY A 19 7.38 -3.44 -10.36
N LEU A 20 7.45 -2.29 -9.67
CA LEU A 20 8.59 -1.86 -8.86
C LEU A 20 8.19 -1.72 -7.38
N ASP A 21 9.05 -2.20 -6.50
CA ASP A 21 8.99 -1.99 -5.05
C ASP A 21 10.24 -1.26 -4.57
N LEU A 22 10.11 0.04 -4.22
CA LEU A 22 11.16 0.77 -3.51
C LEU A 22 11.04 0.48 -2.01
N GLY A 23 11.56 -0.66 -1.58
CA GLY A 23 11.74 -0.95 -0.17
C GLY A 23 12.71 0.04 0.49
N SER A 24 12.63 0.18 1.81
CA SER A 24 13.58 1.02 2.55
C SER A 24 14.98 0.39 2.61
N THR A 25 15.05 -0.94 2.67
CA THR A 25 16.32 -1.67 2.63
C THR A 25 16.75 -1.97 1.19
N SER A 26 15.90 -2.64 0.39
CA SER A 26 16.18 -3.04 -1.00
C SER A 26 15.02 -2.78 -1.96
N THR A 27 15.38 -2.51 -3.21
CA THR A 27 14.47 -2.32 -4.34
C THR A 27 14.31 -3.65 -5.07
N ARG A 28 13.07 -4.02 -5.42
CA ARG A 28 12.75 -5.19 -6.24
C ARG A 28 11.95 -4.79 -7.47
N ALA A 29 12.02 -5.64 -8.49
CA ALA A 29 11.17 -5.50 -9.67
C ALA A 29 10.71 -6.86 -10.21
N THR A 30 9.55 -6.88 -10.83
CA THR A 30 8.99 -8.04 -11.51
C THR A 30 8.43 -7.60 -12.86
N VAL A 31 8.76 -8.31 -13.92
CA VAL A 31 8.14 -8.14 -15.24
C VAL A 31 7.05 -9.20 -15.42
N ARG A 32 5.93 -8.81 -16.03
CA ARG A 32 4.82 -9.70 -16.34
C ARG A 32 4.17 -9.37 -17.68
N CYS A 33 3.99 -10.38 -18.54
CA CYS A 33 3.22 -10.26 -19.77
C CYS A 33 1.78 -10.74 -19.54
N PRO A 34 0.75 -9.87 -19.70
CA PRO A 34 -0.66 -10.28 -19.55
C PRO A 34 -1.09 -11.36 -20.56
N LYS A 35 -0.63 -11.23 -21.82
CA LYS A 35 -1.05 -12.07 -22.96
C LYS A 35 -0.61 -13.54 -22.82
N THR A 36 0.64 -13.77 -22.41
CA THR A 36 1.21 -15.12 -22.23
C THR A 36 1.08 -15.63 -20.79
N ASN A 37 0.69 -14.77 -19.84
CA ASN A 37 0.74 -15.01 -18.40
C ASN A 37 2.16 -15.35 -17.88
N PHE A 38 3.20 -15.04 -18.65
CA PHE A 38 4.60 -15.19 -18.27
C PHE A 38 5.02 -14.09 -17.28
N GLU A 39 5.86 -14.43 -16.31
CA GLU A 39 6.38 -13.51 -15.31
C GLU A 39 7.78 -13.91 -14.83
N PHE A 40 8.61 -12.93 -14.51
CA PHE A 40 9.92 -13.13 -13.89
C PHE A 40 10.29 -12.00 -12.94
N ASP A 41 11.09 -12.32 -11.93
CA ASP A 41 11.70 -11.35 -11.04
C ASP A 41 12.97 -10.79 -11.70
N VAL A 42 13.06 -9.47 -11.84
CA VAL A 42 14.27 -8.82 -12.33
C VAL A 42 15.35 -8.96 -11.27
N ARG A 43 16.48 -9.55 -11.66
CA ARG A 43 17.58 -9.85 -10.74
C ARG A 43 18.81 -9.05 -11.09
N ASN A 44 19.33 -8.36 -10.09
CA ASN A 44 20.64 -7.74 -10.12
C ASN A 44 21.74 -8.82 -10.19
N THR A 45 22.29 -9.03 -11.39
CA THR A 45 23.42 -9.95 -11.61
C THR A 45 24.76 -9.39 -11.13
N ARG A 46 24.84 -8.07 -10.88
CA ARG A 46 26.04 -7.35 -10.42
C ARG A 46 26.20 -7.39 -8.90
N SER A 47 25.11 -7.62 -8.17
CA SER A 47 25.12 -7.90 -6.74
C SER A 47 26.02 -9.11 -6.44
N LYS A 48 27.28 -8.84 -6.08
CA LYS A 48 28.18 -9.80 -5.43
C LYS A 48 27.43 -10.42 -4.24
N ILE A 49 27.71 -11.68 -3.92
CA ILE A 49 27.19 -12.33 -2.70
C ILE A 49 27.77 -11.59 -1.50
N ASN A 50 27.04 -10.58 -1.03
CA ASN A 50 27.58 -9.64 -0.06
C ASN A 50 27.45 -10.23 1.34
N ARG A 51 28.53 -10.15 2.13
CA ARG A 51 28.66 -10.82 3.44
C ARG A 51 27.71 -10.28 4.51
N LEU A 52 27.00 -9.19 4.21
CA LEU A 52 26.31 -8.31 5.15
C LEU A 52 24.90 -8.77 5.59
N TYR A 53 24.38 -9.90 5.10
CA TYR A 53 23.04 -10.44 5.40
C TYR A 53 21.82 -9.53 5.15
N LYS A 54 22.01 -8.26 4.73
CA LYS A 54 20.95 -7.24 4.55
C LYS A 54 20.00 -7.52 3.36
N TYR A 55 20.39 -8.34 2.38
CA TYR A 55 19.73 -8.46 1.08
C TYR A 55 19.56 -9.90 0.62
N SER A 56 18.48 -10.17 -0.13
CA SER A 56 18.31 -11.43 -0.86
C SER A 56 19.14 -11.40 -2.16
N ILE A 57 19.65 -12.55 -2.59
CA ILE A 57 20.48 -12.65 -3.80
C ILE A 57 19.66 -12.21 -5.03
N GLY A 58 20.11 -11.14 -5.70
CA GLY A 58 19.45 -10.56 -6.87
C GLY A 58 18.64 -9.29 -6.60
N GLU A 59 18.53 -8.82 -5.36
CA GLU A 59 17.91 -7.52 -5.06
C GLU A 59 18.83 -6.34 -5.41
N PHE A 60 18.25 -5.15 -5.60
CA PHE A 60 19.00 -3.90 -5.76
C PHE A 60 19.08 -3.19 -4.40
N SER A 61 20.25 -2.68 -4.03
CA SER A 61 20.41 -1.95 -2.76
C SER A 61 19.73 -0.59 -2.85
N SER A 62 18.82 -0.27 -1.93
CA SER A 62 18.22 1.07 -1.84
C SER A 62 19.10 2.06 -1.09
N ALA A 63 20.30 1.66 -0.65
CA ALA A 63 21.23 2.54 0.05
C ALA A 63 21.98 3.46 -0.92
N GLY A 64 22.07 4.74 -0.56
CA GLY A 64 22.87 5.76 -1.24
C GLY A 64 23.70 6.58 -0.27
N TYR A 65 24.70 7.29 -0.80
CA TYR A 65 25.69 8.05 -0.03
C TYR A 65 25.71 9.54 -0.45
N PRO A 66 24.67 10.33 -0.13
CA PRO A 66 24.50 11.69 -0.65
C PRO A 66 25.29 12.78 0.11
N PHE A 67 25.91 12.44 1.24
CA PHE A 67 26.41 13.42 2.21
C PHE A 67 27.78 14.02 1.88
N GLU A 68 28.63 13.32 1.11
CA GLU A 68 29.98 13.78 0.81
C GLU A 68 30.00 14.66 -0.47
N PRO A 69 30.30 15.98 -0.38
CA PRO A 69 30.34 16.85 -1.55
C PRO A 69 31.46 16.45 -2.53
N GLY A 70 31.23 16.65 -3.82
CA GLY A 70 32.21 16.38 -4.90
C GLY A 70 32.50 14.90 -5.17
N LYS A 71 32.06 13.96 -4.31
CA LYS A 71 32.14 12.53 -4.59
C LYS A 71 30.96 12.07 -5.48
N PRO A 72 31.14 11.03 -6.31
CA PRO A 72 30.02 10.35 -6.94
C PRO A 72 29.00 9.89 -5.90
N VAL A 73 27.73 9.99 -6.28
CA VAL A 73 26.69 9.19 -5.63
C VAL A 73 27.00 7.74 -6.00
N TYR A 74 26.79 6.84 -5.05
CA TYR A 74 27.13 5.44 -5.19
C TYR A 74 25.94 4.62 -4.70
N LEU A 75 25.56 3.59 -5.45
CA LEU A 75 24.50 2.66 -5.10
C LEU A 75 25.11 1.54 -4.25
N GLY A 76 24.55 1.21 -3.09
CA GLY A 76 25.22 0.44 -2.03
C GLY A 76 25.53 -1.05 -2.29
N GLU A 77 26.02 -1.42 -3.47
CA GLU A 77 26.51 -2.76 -3.82
C GLU A 77 27.93 -3.00 -3.28
N ASP A 78 28.90 -2.11 -3.59
CA ASP A 78 30.22 -2.04 -2.96
C ASP A 78 30.25 -0.93 -1.88
N GLY A 79 29.53 -1.14 -0.77
CA GLY A 79 29.37 -0.14 0.29
C GLY A 79 30.69 0.40 0.85
N ASP A 80 30.76 1.72 1.05
CA ASP A 80 31.90 2.42 1.65
C ASP A 80 31.65 2.60 3.16
N PRO A 81 32.34 1.86 4.05
CA PRO A 81 32.07 1.89 5.49
C PRO A 81 32.50 3.20 6.17
N ASP A 82 33.27 4.05 5.50
CA ASP A 82 33.69 5.36 6.04
C ASP A 82 32.78 6.51 5.56
N ARG A 83 31.89 6.29 4.59
CA ARG A 83 30.83 7.23 4.18
C ARG A 83 29.53 7.03 4.97
N HIS A 84 28.63 8.00 4.90
CA HIS A 84 27.32 7.88 5.54
C HIS A 84 26.27 7.30 4.59
N GLU A 85 25.88 6.03 4.78
CA GLU A 85 24.73 5.45 4.07
C GLU A 85 23.40 6.02 4.58
N ILE A 86 22.43 6.14 3.67
CA ILE A 86 21.00 6.25 3.99
C ILE A 86 20.18 5.58 2.89
N SER A 87 18.99 5.06 3.22
CA SER A 87 18.04 4.64 2.20
C SER A 87 17.58 5.81 1.34
N LEU A 88 17.66 5.64 0.02
CA LEU A 88 17.15 6.56 -0.99
C LEU A 88 15.62 6.71 -0.92
N LYS A 89 14.90 5.81 -0.24
CA LYS A 89 13.47 6.04 0.07
C LYS A 89 13.24 7.30 0.91
N TYR A 90 14.17 7.63 1.82
CA TYR A 90 14.08 8.89 2.59
C TYR A 90 14.41 10.14 1.75
N ALA A 91 14.94 9.99 0.53
CA ALA A 91 15.23 11.12 -0.35
C ALA A 91 13.96 11.90 -0.74
N PHE A 92 12.84 11.21 -0.93
CA PHE A 92 11.57 11.82 -1.33
C PHE A 92 11.08 12.89 -0.34
N TYR A 93 11.24 12.66 0.96
CA TYR A 93 10.93 13.63 2.03
C TYR A 93 11.74 14.94 1.95
N ILE A 94 12.83 14.96 1.16
CA ILE A 94 13.68 16.13 0.91
C ILE A 94 13.47 16.71 -0.49
N LEU A 95 13.10 15.87 -1.46
CA LEU A 95 12.85 16.27 -2.85
C LEU A 95 11.45 16.88 -3.05
N VAL A 96 10.47 16.51 -2.22
CA VAL A 96 9.14 17.14 -2.18
C VAL A 96 9.22 18.50 -1.47
N ASP A 97 8.62 19.52 -2.07
CA ASP A 97 8.60 20.88 -1.52
C ASP A 97 7.48 21.06 -0.48
N GLU A 98 7.81 21.67 0.67
CA GLU A 98 6.87 21.77 1.83
C GLU A 98 5.83 22.89 1.67
N ALA A 99 5.82 23.61 0.54
CA ALA A 99 4.98 24.80 0.35
C ALA A 99 3.48 24.52 0.57
N ASP A 100 3.04 23.30 0.27
CA ASP A 100 1.66 22.82 0.48
C ASP A 100 1.52 21.87 1.70
N HIS A 101 2.62 21.50 2.37
CA HIS A 101 2.64 20.56 3.50
C HIS A 101 2.71 21.25 4.87
N GLY A 102 1.65 21.96 5.24
CA GLY A 102 1.52 22.68 6.53
C GLY A 102 1.39 21.81 7.79
N LYS A 103 2.11 20.68 7.90
CA LYS A 103 2.09 19.75 9.03
C LYS A 103 3.47 19.13 9.31
N ASP A 104 4.25 19.76 10.20
CA ASP A 104 5.46 19.15 10.79
C ASP A 104 5.18 17.75 11.39
N SER A 105 3.97 17.53 11.90
CA SER A 105 3.52 16.26 12.50
C SER A 105 3.54 15.04 11.56
N PHE A 106 3.66 15.23 10.24
CA PHE A 106 3.90 14.14 9.31
C PHE A 106 5.37 13.69 9.36
N PHE A 107 6.30 14.63 9.17
CA PHE A 107 7.74 14.38 9.18
C PHE A 107 8.25 13.93 10.56
N GLU A 108 7.61 14.37 11.65
CA GLU A 108 7.92 13.95 13.03
C GLU A 108 7.85 12.43 13.25
N GLN A 109 7.10 11.68 12.44
CA GLN A 109 7.02 10.22 12.54
C GLN A 109 8.30 9.51 12.04
N TYR A 110 9.05 10.16 11.14
CA TYR A 110 10.16 9.54 10.41
C TYR A 110 11.52 9.99 10.96
N ALA A 111 11.98 9.30 12.00
CA ALA A 111 13.20 9.69 12.73
C ALA A 111 14.44 9.81 11.84
N LEU A 112 14.55 8.97 10.81
CA LEU A 112 15.65 8.94 9.85
C LEU A 112 15.63 10.13 8.85
N VAL A 113 14.54 10.91 8.79
CA VAL A 113 14.48 12.15 8.00
C VAL A 113 15.13 13.32 8.75
N ASN A 114 15.19 13.29 10.09
CA ASN A 114 15.76 14.40 10.88
C ASN A 114 17.21 14.76 10.51
N PRO A 115 18.15 13.80 10.30
CA PRO A 115 19.50 14.11 9.83
C PRO A 115 19.55 14.73 8.43
N LEU A 116 18.51 14.52 7.61
CA LEU A 116 18.37 15.09 6.27
C LEU A 116 17.78 16.50 6.24
N ARG A 117 16.82 16.82 7.14
CA ARG A 117 16.12 18.14 7.14
C ARG A 117 17.09 19.33 7.15
N LYS A 118 18.26 19.20 7.80
CA LYS A 118 19.31 20.24 7.83
C LYS A 118 19.96 20.55 6.47
N TYR A 119 19.86 19.65 5.49
CA TYR A 119 20.34 19.82 4.12
C TYR A 119 19.20 20.12 3.13
N ARG A 120 17.97 20.36 3.60
CA ARG A 120 16.80 20.45 2.72
C ARG A 120 16.79 21.65 1.78
N ASN A 121 17.52 22.71 2.13
CA ASN A 121 17.74 23.89 1.30
C ASN A 121 19.08 23.85 0.53
N ASP A 122 19.86 22.78 0.67
CA ASP A 122 21.11 22.56 -0.08
C ASP A 122 20.73 21.95 -1.46
N VAL A 123 20.83 22.80 -2.48
CA VAL A 123 20.48 22.44 -3.87
C VAL A 123 21.37 21.32 -4.40
N ASP A 124 22.67 21.32 -4.06
CA ASP A 124 23.60 20.28 -4.49
C ASP A 124 23.30 18.96 -3.80
N PHE A 125 22.89 18.98 -2.52
CA PHE A 125 22.45 17.78 -1.80
C PHE A 125 21.16 17.21 -2.39
N ARG A 126 20.18 18.05 -2.73
CA ARG A 126 18.96 17.62 -3.45
C ARG A 126 19.32 17.02 -4.82
N GLN A 127 20.25 17.61 -5.56
CA GLN A 127 20.68 17.08 -6.85
C GLN A 127 21.40 15.72 -6.68
N ARG A 128 22.23 15.55 -5.64
CA ARG A 128 22.84 14.25 -5.30
C ARG A 128 21.79 13.20 -4.94
N LEU A 129 20.77 13.56 -4.16
CA LEU A 129 19.65 12.66 -3.83
C LEU A 129 18.88 12.21 -5.09
N ARG A 130 18.49 13.15 -5.97
CA ARG A 130 17.80 12.80 -7.24
C ARG A 130 18.69 11.92 -8.11
N ARG A 131 19.98 12.24 -8.24
CA ARG A 131 20.93 11.44 -9.04
C ARG A 131 21.04 10.00 -8.53
N GLY A 132 21.09 9.79 -7.22
CA GLY A 132 21.11 8.44 -6.65
C GLY A 132 19.86 7.62 -6.98
N LEU A 133 18.67 8.26 -7.00
CA LEU A 133 17.45 7.59 -7.44
C LEU A 133 17.46 7.28 -8.95
N VAL A 134 17.91 8.22 -9.79
CA VAL A 134 18.05 8.01 -11.25
C VAL A 134 19.04 6.89 -11.55
N GLU A 135 20.20 6.84 -10.88
CA GLU A 135 21.18 5.76 -11.01
C GLU A 135 20.58 4.41 -10.57
N LEU A 136 19.87 4.36 -9.43
CA LEU A 136 19.22 3.16 -8.91
C LEU A 136 18.20 2.59 -9.90
N PHE A 137 17.27 3.42 -10.37
CA PHE A 137 16.26 2.96 -11.31
C PHE A 137 16.82 2.69 -12.71
N SER A 138 17.90 3.36 -13.13
CA SER A 138 18.62 3.00 -14.36
C SER A 138 19.21 1.59 -14.29
N ALA A 139 19.82 1.21 -13.16
CA ALA A 139 20.30 -0.16 -12.97
C ALA A 139 19.17 -1.20 -13.03
N VAL A 140 17.99 -0.89 -12.47
CA VAL A 140 16.80 -1.75 -12.57
C VAL A 140 16.29 -1.84 -14.01
N ARG A 141 16.15 -0.70 -14.71
CA ARG A 141 15.75 -0.60 -16.11
C ARG A 141 16.65 -1.43 -17.02
N ASP A 142 17.96 -1.28 -16.89
CA ASP A 142 18.92 -1.94 -17.77
C ASP A 142 18.83 -3.48 -17.63
N MET A 143 18.72 -3.99 -16.40
CA MET A 143 18.51 -5.41 -16.14
C MET A 143 17.12 -5.90 -16.62
N ALA A 144 16.07 -5.07 -16.48
CA ALA A 144 14.74 -5.41 -16.96
C ALA A 144 14.67 -5.45 -18.49
N ARG A 145 15.29 -4.48 -19.19
CA ARG A 145 15.39 -4.44 -20.66
C ARG A 145 16.16 -5.65 -21.19
N GLU A 146 17.34 -5.95 -20.64
CA GLU A 146 18.16 -7.12 -21.03
C GLU A 146 17.36 -8.44 -20.96
N GLN A 147 16.58 -8.62 -19.88
CA GLN A 147 15.74 -9.81 -19.71
C GLN A 147 14.53 -9.80 -20.65
N CYS A 148 13.83 -8.67 -20.80
CA CYS A 148 12.71 -8.52 -21.74
C CYS A 148 13.12 -8.81 -23.19
N GLU A 149 14.26 -8.30 -23.64
CA GLU A 149 14.80 -8.55 -24.99
C GLU A 149 15.02 -10.05 -25.25
N SER A 150 15.53 -10.79 -24.25
CA SER A 150 15.75 -12.24 -24.37
C SER A 150 14.46 -13.07 -24.41
N GLU A 151 13.36 -12.53 -23.89
CA GLU A 151 12.04 -13.19 -23.80
C GLU A 151 11.04 -12.66 -24.84
N GLY A 152 11.46 -11.77 -25.76
CA GLY A 152 10.62 -11.20 -26.80
C GLY A 152 9.56 -10.21 -26.29
N LEU A 153 9.82 -9.53 -25.17
CA LEU A 153 8.90 -8.63 -24.49
C LEU A 153 9.28 -7.15 -24.65
N ARG A 154 8.29 -6.26 -24.51
CA ARG A 154 8.49 -4.81 -24.39
C ARG A 154 7.74 -4.26 -23.18
N ILE A 155 8.42 -3.48 -22.34
CA ILE A 155 7.76 -2.79 -21.22
C ILE A 155 6.91 -1.65 -21.77
N THR A 156 5.59 -1.67 -21.52
CA THR A 156 4.64 -0.65 -21.96
C THR A 156 3.86 0.00 -20.82
N SER A 157 4.00 -0.50 -19.59
CA SER A 157 3.49 0.17 -18.38
C SER A 157 4.37 -0.17 -17.19
N ILE A 158 4.47 0.76 -16.25
CA ILE A 158 5.24 0.63 -15.02
C ILE A 158 4.33 0.89 -13.83
N GLY A 159 4.29 -0.05 -12.89
CA GLY A 159 3.67 0.16 -11.59
C GLY A 159 4.70 0.44 -10.52
N LEU A 160 4.37 1.33 -9.60
CA LEU A 160 5.22 1.76 -8.49
C LEU A 160 4.48 1.50 -7.17
N SER A 161 5.09 0.76 -6.23
CA SER A 161 4.58 0.70 -4.85
C SER A 161 4.96 1.96 -4.09
N VAL A 162 4.02 2.49 -3.31
CA VAL A 162 4.24 3.63 -2.41
C VAL A 162 3.73 3.35 -0.98
N PRO A 163 4.36 3.96 0.04
CA PRO A 163 3.78 4.05 1.37
C PRO A 163 2.35 4.62 1.34
N SER A 164 1.44 4.04 2.12
CA SER A 164 0.03 4.51 2.21
C SER A 164 -0.12 5.95 2.71
N GLN A 165 0.95 6.57 3.23
CA GLN A 165 0.96 7.95 3.69
C GLN A 165 1.68 8.92 2.72
N TRP A 166 2.15 8.45 1.57
CA TRP A 166 2.66 9.33 0.51
C TRP A 166 1.50 9.96 -0.24
N THR A 167 1.61 11.27 -0.50
CA THR A 167 0.59 12.07 -1.19
C THR A 167 0.96 12.24 -2.66
N ILE A 168 0.09 12.88 -3.45
CA ILE A 168 0.30 13.05 -4.89
C ILE A 168 1.59 13.81 -5.22
N GLU A 169 2.09 14.66 -4.32
CA GLU A 169 3.37 15.36 -4.49
C GLU A 169 4.59 14.42 -4.37
N PHE A 170 4.50 13.34 -3.58
CA PHE A 170 5.49 12.27 -3.56
C PHE A 170 5.42 11.43 -4.83
N GLU A 171 4.21 11.13 -5.29
CA GLU A 171 3.96 10.43 -6.55
C GLU A 171 4.50 11.22 -7.75
N ASP A 172 4.28 12.54 -7.81
CA ASP A 172 4.80 13.40 -8.88
C ASP A 172 6.33 13.37 -8.93
N VAL A 173 7.02 13.50 -7.80
CA VAL A 173 8.49 13.39 -7.74
C VAL A 173 8.97 12.00 -8.18
N TYR A 174 8.24 10.93 -7.84
CA TYR A 174 8.59 9.56 -8.22
C TYR A 174 8.34 9.32 -9.71
N ARG A 175 7.20 9.77 -10.24
CA ARG A 175 6.83 9.74 -11.65
C ARG A 175 7.85 10.49 -12.50
N ASP A 176 8.26 11.68 -12.09
CA ASP A 176 9.27 12.50 -12.77
C ASP A 176 10.64 11.80 -12.86
N ILE A 177 11.01 11.01 -11.85
CA ILE A 177 12.28 10.26 -11.85
C ILE A 177 12.16 9.01 -12.72
N ILE A 178 11.03 8.30 -12.66
CA ILE A 178 10.81 7.09 -13.48
C ILE A 178 10.64 7.46 -14.95
N ALA A 179 9.99 8.57 -15.28
CA ALA A 179 9.90 9.09 -16.66
C ALA A 179 11.24 9.63 -17.20
N GLU A 180 12.16 10.10 -16.34
CA GLU A 180 13.54 10.45 -16.74
C GLU A 180 14.36 9.19 -17.07
N VAL A 181 14.11 8.08 -16.37
CA VAL A 181 14.84 6.81 -16.53
C VAL A 181 14.27 5.96 -17.66
N PHE A 182 12.94 5.83 -17.75
CA PHE A 182 12.23 5.05 -18.76
C PHE A 182 11.74 5.97 -19.88
N ASP A 183 12.70 6.55 -20.59
CA ASP A 183 12.53 7.52 -21.66
C ASP A 183 11.89 6.94 -22.95
N GLU A 184 11.72 5.61 -23.01
CA GLU A 184 10.99 4.91 -24.08
C GLU A 184 9.45 5.01 -23.96
N LEU A 185 8.92 5.40 -22.79
CA LEU A 185 7.48 5.53 -22.57
C LEU A 185 6.94 6.78 -23.29
N THR A 186 5.97 6.57 -24.17
CA THR A 186 5.42 7.64 -25.02
C THR A 186 4.45 8.57 -24.29
N ARG A 187 3.78 8.07 -23.24
CA ARG A 187 2.85 8.81 -22.36
C ARG A 187 3.05 8.38 -20.90
N PRO A 188 4.16 8.79 -20.23
CA PRO A 188 4.47 8.37 -18.87
C PRO A 188 3.37 8.70 -17.84
N GLU A 189 2.58 9.75 -18.09
CA GLU A 189 1.41 10.12 -17.31
C GLU A 189 0.28 9.08 -17.33
N GLU A 190 0.10 8.36 -18.44
CA GLU A 190 -0.86 7.25 -18.57
C GLU A 190 -0.24 5.89 -18.24
N GLN A 191 1.07 5.73 -18.50
CA GLN A 191 1.77 4.44 -18.45
C GLN A 191 2.43 4.15 -17.09
N ILE A 192 2.56 5.15 -16.21
CA ILE A 192 3.06 4.97 -14.83
C ILE A 192 1.87 4.99 -13.86
N CYS A 193 1.66 3.90 -13.12
CA CYS A 193 0.59 3.77 -12.13
C CYS A 193 1.16 3.61 -10.71
N PHE A 194 0.46 4.16 -9.73
CA PHE A 194 0.79 4.03 -8.31
C PHE A 194 -0.19 3.09 -7.61
N HIS A 195 0.34 2.23 -6.74
CA HIS A 195 -0.44 1.40 -5.83
C HIS A 195 0.22 1.47 -4.46
N THR A 196 -0.55 1.43 -3.38
CA THR A 196 0.07 1.34 -2.05
C THR A 196 0.71 -0.04 -1.85
N GLU A 197 1.75 -0.10 -1.03
CA GLU A 197 2.44 -1.35 -0.66
C GLU A 197 1.47 -2.43 -0.16
N THR A 198 0.39 -2.03 0.52
CA THR A 198 -0.64 -2.96 1.02
C THR A 198 -1.61 -3.43 -0.08
N GLU A 199 -2.02 -2.56 -1.00
CA GLU A 199 -2.83 -2.98 -2.16
C GLU A 199 -2.07 -3.97 -3.02
N ALA A 200 -0.82 -3.67 -3.34
CA ALA A 200 0.08 -4.59 -4.05
C ALA A 200 0.18 -5.94 -3.31
N LEU A 201 0.50 -5.92 -2.01
CA LEU A 201 0.55 -7.14 -1.19
C LEU A 201 -0.77 -7.93 -1.25
N ALA A 202 -1.93 -7.26 -1.19
CA ALA A 202 -3.24 -7.89 -1.31
C ALA A 202 -3.45 -8.52 -2.70
N HIS A 203 -3.09 -7.84 -3.80
CA HIS A 203 -3.12 -8.40 -5.15
C HIS A 203 -2.28 -9.67 -5.27
N PHE A 204 -1.06 -9.70 -4.73
CA PHE A 204 -0.23 -10.90 -4.70
C PHE A 204 -0.86 -12.03 -3.89
N LEU A 205 -1.26 -11.73 -2.65
CA LEU A 205 -1.74 -12.73 -1.70
C LEU A 205 -3.11 -13.31 -2.10
N LEU A 206 -4.04 -12.50 -2.59
CA LEU A 206 -5.36 -12.95 -2.99
C LEU A 206 -5.35 -13.67 -4.36
N ARG A 207 -4.42 -13.32 -5.26
CA ARG A 207 -4.22 -14.09 -6.51
C ARG A 207 -3.61 -15.46 -6.24
N ASN A 208 -2.53 -15.53 -5.47
CA ASN A 208 -1.70 -16.74 -5.38
C ASN A 208 -1.99 -17.62 -4.15
N HIS A 209 -2.56 -17.07 -3.08
CA HIS A 209 -2.61 -17.72 -1.76
C HIS A 209 -3.98 -17.66 -1.04
N ILE A 210 -5.06 -17.23 -1.72
CA ILE A 210 -6.38 -17.04 -1.07
C ILE A 210 -6.93 -18.30 -0.37
N LYS A 211 -6.70 -19.49 -0.94
CA LYS A 211 -7.16 -20.77 -0.34
C LYS A 211 -6.46 -21.06 0.98
N GLN A 212 -5.21 -20.61 1.13
CA GLN A 212 -4.40 -20.71 2.34
C GLN A 212 -4.78 -19.62 3.34
N LEU A 213 -4.97 -18.38 2.88
CA LEU A 213 -5.34 -17.22 3.71
C LEU A 213 -6.71 -17.39 4.37
N LEU A 214 -7.73 -17.77 3.58
CA LEU A 214 -9.11 -17.90 4.07
C LEU A 214 -9.40 -19.29 4.66
N GLY A 215 -8.59 -20.28 4.29
CA GLY A 215 -8.87 -21.69 4.54
C GLY A 215 -9.92 -22.27 3.57
N VAL A 216 -9.82 -23.58 3.35
CA VAL A 216 -10.61 -24.32 2.34
C VAL A 216 -12.12 -24.23 2.58
N HIS A 217 -12.57 -24.11 3.84
CA HIS A 217 -14.00 -24.02 4.16
C HIS A 217 -14.58 -22.64 3.78
N THR A 218 -13.98 -21.56 4.26
CA THR A 218 -14.35 -20.17 3.94
C THR A 218 -14.33 -19.92 2.42
N PHE A 219 -13.28 -20.38 1.72
CA PHE A 219 -13.20 -20.21 0.27
C PHE A 219 -14.33 -20.96 -0.48
N ARG A 220 -14.71 -22.16 -0.01
CA ARG A 220 -15.86 -22.89 -0.56
C ARG A 220 -17.20 -22.24 -0.21
N GLU A 221 -17.30 -21.55 0.91
CA GLU A 221 -18.50 -20.81 1.32
C GLU A 221 -18.70 -19.60 0.42
N LEU A 222 -17.67 -18.75 0.26
CA LEU A 222 -17.67 -17.62 -0.68
C LEU A 222 -18.07 -18.06 -2.10
N LYS A 223 -17.52 -19.18 -2.60
CA LYS A 223 -17.86 -19.69 -3.95
C LYS A 223 -19.29 -20.26 -4.07
N ARG A 224 -19.94 -20.65 -2.96
CA ARG A 224 -21.30 -21.24 -2.97
C ARG A 224 -22.39 -20.24 -2.65
N ASN A 225 -22.10 -19.24 -1.83
CA ASN A 225 -23.03 -18.22 -1.44
C ASN A 225 -22.59 -16.88 -2.02
N SER A 226 -23.30 -16.41 -3.05
CA SER A 226 -23.06 -15.13 -3.71
C SER A 226 -23.25 -13.89 -2.83
N SER A 227 -23.85 -14.03 -1.65
CA SER A 227 -23.93 -12.97 -0.63
C SER A 227 -22.84 -13.06 0.44
N ALA A 228 -22.08 -14.16 0.48
CA ALA A 228 -20.97 -14.30 1.41
C ALA A 228 -19.79 -13.46 0.94
N HIS A 229 -19.21 -12.76 1.90
CA HIS A 229 -18.08 -11.87 1.71
C HIS A 229 -17.15 -12.01 2.92
N LYS A 230 -15.93 -11.49 2.80
CA LYS A 230 -14.90 -11.65 3.83
C LYS A 230 -14.12 -10.35 4.01
N PRO A 231 -14.40 -9.58 5.08
CA PRO A 231 -13.57 -8.46 5.50
C PRO A 231 -12.17 -8.92 5.90
N LEU A 232 -11.16 -8.32 5.26
CA LEU A 232 -9.75 -8.57 5.48
C LEU A 232 -9.03 -7.26 5.79
N LEU A 233 -8.44 -7.15 6.97
CA LEU A 233 -7.54 -6.04 7.29
C LEU A 233 -6.10 -6.48 7.04
N PHE A 234 -5.45 -5.91 6.03
CA PHE A 234 -4.03 -6.16 5.78
C PHE A 234 -3.20 -5.13 6.54
N LEU A 235 -2.16 -5.59 7.23
CA LEU A 235 -1.19 -4.77 7.95
C LEU A 235 0.23 -5.24 7.58
N ASP A 236 0.98 -4.42 6.85
CA ASP A 236 2.36 -4.69 6.47
C ASP A 236 3.34 -3.89 7.34
N PHE A 237 3.98 -4.55 8.30
CA PHE A 237 4.93 -3.95 9.23
C PHE A 237 6.34 -3.96 8.62
N GLY A 238 6.62 -2.95 7.79
CA GLY A 238 7.92 -2.71 7.16
C GLY A 238 9.00 -2.21 8.13
N GLY A 239 10.16 -1.83 7.59
CA GLY A 239 11.24 -1.19 8.35
C GLY A 239 11.04 0.31 8.58
N HIS A 240 10.44 0.96 7.58
CA HIS A 240 10.23 2.41 7.45
C HIS A 240 8.87 2.89 7.99
N ASN A 241 7.83 2.10 7.79
CA ASN A 241 6.47 2.35 8.24
C ASN A 241 5.71 1.02 8.40
N MET A 242 4.56 1.08 9.07
CA MET A 242 3.46 0.14 8.84
C MET A 242 2.48 0.75 7.84
N ASN A 243 2.14 -0.02 6.82
CA ASN A 243 1.05 0.26 5.89
C ASN A 243 -0.15 -0.64 6.23
N GLY A 244 -1.36 -0.22 5.90
CA GLY A 244 -2.50 -1.10 5.93
C GLY A 244 -3.67 -0.61 5.09
N CYS A 245 -4.60 -1.52 4.83
CA CYS A 245 -5.82 -1.26 4.08
C CYS A 245 -6.84 -2.37 4.38
N MET A 246 -8.13 -2.02 4.33
CA MET A 246 -9.21 -2.96 4.58
C MET A 246 -9.90 -3.34 3.26
N PHE A 247 -9.93 -4.62 2.91
CA PHE A 247 -10.53 -5.14 1.69
C PHE A 247 -11.71 -6.06 2.00
N ASN A 248 -12.63 -6.19 1.04
CA ASN A 248 -13.61 -7.28 1.05
C ASN A 248 -13.22 -8.31 -0.03
N ALA A 249 -13.13 -9.59 0.33
CA ALA A 249 -12.95 -10.68 -0.63
C ALA A 249 -14.29 -11.38 -0.91
N VAL A 250 -14.58 -11.60 -2.20
CA VAL A 250 -15.84 -12.20 -2.70
C VAL A 250 -15.55 -13.16 -3.86
N CYS A 251 -16.40 -14.17 -4.07
CA CYS A 251 -16.24 -15.12 -5.18
C CYS A 251 -17.47 -15.11 -6.10
N ALA A 252 -17.36 -14.46 -7.25
CA ALA A 252 -18.41 -14.35 -8.26
C ALA A 252 -18.57 -15.63 -9.12
N GLY A 253 -18.65 -16.80 -8.48
CA GLY A 253 -18.85 -18.12 -9.14
C GLY A 253 -17.64 -18.70 -9.88
N GLU A 254 -16.69 -17.87 -10.32
CA GLU A 254 -15.46 -18.27 -11.01
C GLU A 254 -14.46 -19.04 -10.11
N GLU A 255 -13.32 -19.43 -10.66
CA GLU A 255 -12.24 -20.10 -9.90
C GLU A 255 -11.37 -19.12 -9.08
N THR A 256 -11.41 -17.85 -9.47
CA THR A 256 -10.76 -16.69 -8.85
C THR A 256 -11.73 -15.97 -7.93
N ALA A 257 -11.19 -15.33 -6.90
CA ALA A 257 -11.93 -14.36 -6.09
C ALA A 257 -11.64 -12.95 -6.59
N SER A 258 -12.66 -12.09 -6.54
CA SER A 258 -12.50 -10.65 -6.67
C SER A 258 -12.34 -10.04 -5.28
N PHE A 259 -11.73 -8.87 -5.23
CA PHE A 259 -11.70 -8.07 -4.01
C PHE A 259 -11.67 -6.59 -4.38
N TYR A 260 -12.07 -5.75 -3.43
CA TYR A 260 -12.09 -4.29 -3.54
C TYR A 260 -11.76 -3.68 -2.18
N SER A 261 -11.24 -2.45 -2.18
CA SER A 261 -11.01 -1.73 -0.93
C SER A 261 -12.33 -1.27 -0.31
N MET A 262 -12.43 -1.33 1.01
CA MET A 262 -13.54 -0.80 1.81
C MET A 262 -13.21 0.53 2.49
N SER A 263 -11.94 0.92 2.53
CA SER A 263 -11.45 2.16 3.12
C SER A 263 -10.33 2.77 2.28
N ASP A 264 -9.97 4.01 2.57
CA ASP A 264 -8.67 4.52 2.12
C ASP A 264 -7.53 3.69 2.77
N PRO A 265 -6.39 3.54 2.09
CA PRO A 265 -5.16 3.04 2.71
C PRO A 265 -4.71 3.95 3.86
N PHE A 266 -4.11 3.35 4.88
CA PHE A 266 -3.63 4.04 6.08
C PHE A 266 -2.21 3.58 6.44
N GLY A 267 -1.56 4.27 7.37
CA GLY A 267 -0.30 3.81 7.92
C GLY A 267 0.32 4.75 8.94
N ALA A 268 1.34 4.27 9.64
CA ALA A 268 2.11 5.05 10.60
C ALA A 268 3.62 4.85 10.40
N GLY A 269 4.41 5.93 10.58
CA GLY A 269 5.87 5.85 10.57
C GLY A 269 6.39 5.03 11.76
N GLY A 270 7.47 4.26 11.52
CA GLY A 270 8.02 3.34 12.52
C GLY A 270 8.54 2.04 11.89
N GLY A 271 9.06 1.13 12.71
CA GLY A 271 9.53 -0.18 12.27
C GLY A 271 10.95 -0.50 12.72
N SER A 272 11.50 -1.59 12.18
CA SER A 272 12.81 -2.09 12.56
C SER A 272 13.98 -1.17 12.15
N GLU A 273 13.84 -0.28 11.16
CA GLU A 273 14.84 0.77 10.88
C GLU A 273 14.77 1.90 11.91
N HIS A 274 13.57 2.28 12.34
CA HIS A 274 13.38 3.28 13.40
C HIS A 274 13.94 2.77 14.74
N TRP A 275 13.73 1.49 15.05
CA TRP A 275 14.37 0.84 16.19
C TRP A 275 15.90 0.84 16.05
N ALA A 276 16.45 0.42 14.89
CA ALA A 276 17.90 0.45 14.63
C ALA A 276 18.50 1.86 14.76
N TYR A 277 17.80 2.89 14.28
CA TYR A 277 18.20 4.28 14.42
C TYR A 277 18.30 4.70 15.90
N TYR A 278 17.28 4.43 16.72
CA TYR A 278 17.32 4.78 18.15
C TYR A 278 18.37 3.99 18.93
N MET A 279 18.57 2.72 18.58
CA MET A 279 19.65 1.89 19.12
C MET A 279 21.03 2.46 18.76
N CYS A 280 21.21 2.95 17.53
CA CYS A 280 22.42 3.63 17.07
C CYS A 280 22.65 4.97 17.81
N GLU A 281 21.63 5.80 18.01
CA GLU A 281 21.74 7.03 18.82
C GLU A 281 22.17 6.74 20.26
N LEU A 282 21.60 5.70 20.87
CA LEU A 282 21.95 5.23 22.21
C LEU A 282 23.42 4.78 22.26
N PHE A 283 23.83 3.94 21.31
CA PHE A 283 25.18 3.41 21.19
C PHE A 283 26.23 4.50 21.02
N ILE A 284 26.02 5.43 20.08
CA ILE A 284 26.88 6.61 19.86
C ILE A 284 27.01 7.44 21.16
N ARG A 285 25.91 7.63 21.88
CA ARG A 285 25.89 8.39 23.14
C ARG A 285 26.67 7.70 24.25
N GLN A 286 26.54 6.37 24.40
CA GLN A 286 27.32 5.62 25.40
C GLN A 286 28.82 5.64 25.07
N LEU A 287 29.18 5.40 23.81
CA LEU A 287 30.58 5.42 23.37
C LEU A 287 31.25 6.80 23.51
N ARG A 288 30.55 7.89 23.16
CA ARG A 288 31.06 9.25 23.37
C ARG A 288 31.34 9.52 24.86
N ARG A 289 30.51 8.99 25.77
CA ARG A 289 30.75 9.07 27.23
C ARG A 289 31.97 8.25 27.67
N LEU A 290 32.19 7.07 27.10
CA LEU A 290 33.31 6.19 27.47
C LEU A 290 34.67 6.63 26.91
N HIS A 291 34.70 7.29 25.75
CA HIS A 291 35.95 7.61 25.05
C HIS A 291 36.22 9.12 24.86
N GLY A 292 35.28 9.99 25.22
CA GLY A 292 35.44 11.45 25.13
C GLY A 292 35.59 12.00 23.71
N ARG A 293 35.30 11.19 22.67
CA ARG A 293 35.46 11.54 21.26
C ARG A 293 34.36 10.95 20.40
N ASP A 294 34.22 11.49 19.19
CA ASP A 294 33.32 10.95 18.17
C ASP A 294 33.85 9.66 17.54
N LEU A 295 32.92 8.88 17.00
CA LEU A 295 33.17 7.57 16.42
C LEU A 295 33.52 7.65 14.94
N LYS A 296 34.38 6.72 14.51
CA LYS A 296 34.55 6.40 13.09
C LYS A 296 33.27 5.79 12.54
N ARG A 297 32.93 6.11 11.29
CA ARG A 297 31.74 5.58 10.60
C ARG A 297 31.77 4.06 10.48
N SER A 298 32.95 3.50 10.18
CA SER A 298 33.20 2.06 10.14
C SER A 298 32.79 1.32 11.43
N ALA A 299 32.99 1.92 12.62
CA ALA A 299 32.58 1.32 13.89
C ALA A 299 31.05 1.43 14.16
N ILE A 300 30.38 2.41 13.55
CA ILE A 300 28.92 2.54 13.58
C ILE A 300 28.28 1.52 12.63
N ALA A 301 28.88 1.30 11.46
CA ALA A 301 28.45 0.27 10.51
C ALA A 301 28.58 -1.14 11.10
N GLU A 302 29.73 -1.48 11.71
CA GLU A 302 29.97 -2.75 12.42
C GLU A 302 28.94 -3.00 13.54
N TYR A 303 28.57 -1.94 14.29
CA TYR A 303 27.51 -2.03 15.30
C TYR A 303 26.12 -2.31 14.69
N LEU A 304 25.74 -1.57 13.64
CA LEU A 304 24.44 -1.74 12.98
C LEU A 304 24.32 -3.14 12.36
N GLU A 305 25.38 -3.67 11.77
CA GLU A 305 25.45 -5.04 11.25
C GLU A 305 25.25 -6.09 12.35
N CYS A 306 25.95 -5.93 13.48
CA CYS A 306 25.76 -6.79 14.66
C CYS A 306 24.33 -6.69 15.20
N PHE A 307 23.77 -5.48 15.31
CA PHE A 307 22.40 -5.27 15.76
C PHE A 307 21.40 -5.96 14.82
N HIS A 308 21.49 -5.74 13.50
CA HIS A 308 20.59 -6.34 12.53
C HIS A 308 20.66 -7.88 12.53
N SER A 309 21.84 -8.45 12.74
CA SER A 309 22.05 -9.91 12.85
C SER A 309 21.44 -10.52 14.12
N ASN A 310 21.26 -9.73 15.18
CA ASN A 310 20.74 -10.20 16.48
C ASN A 310 19.31 -9.73 16.78
N LYS A 311 18.75 -8.76 16.04
CA LYS A 311 17.53 -8.01 16.38
C LYS A 311 16.32 -8.89 16.74
N ASP A 312 16.14 -10.03 16.08
CA ASP A 312 15.00 -10.93 16.30
C ASP A 312 15.04 -11.62 17.68
N GLY A 313 16.22 -11.63 18.31
CA GLY A 313 16.47 -12.11 19.67
C GLY A 313 16.67 -11.02 20.72
N LEU A 314 16.37 -9.75 20.42
CA LEU A 314 16.51 -8.61 21.34
C LEU A 314 15.16 -8.01 21.73
N GLY A 315 15.15 -7.05 22.67
CA GLY A 315 13.96 -6.27 22.99
C GLY A 315 12.90 -7.02 23.81
N PRO A 316 11.63 -6.58 23.79
CA PRO A 316 10.62 -7.11 24.69
C PRO A 316 10.38 -8.61 24.49
N LEU A 317 10.12 -9.31 25.59
CA LEU A 317 10.00 -10.78 25.70
C LEU A 317 11.34 -11.56 25.59
N GLN A 318 12.47 -10.91 25.31
CA GLN A 318 13.79 -11.53 25.31
C GLN A 318 14.54 -11.15 26.59
N SER A 319 14.48 -12.00 27.62
CA SER A 319 15.13 -11.76 28.91
C SER A 319 16.65 -11.62 28.77
N ASP A 320 17.19 -10.53 29.29
CA ASP A 320 18.62 -10.24 29.51
C ASP A 320 19.56 -10.33 28.29
N LYS A 321 19.03 -10.47 27.07
CA LYS A 321 19.83 -10.53 25.84
C LYS A 321 20.27 -9.14 25.38
N THR A 322 21.58 -8.99 25.24
CA THR A 322 22.23 -7.85 24.58
C THR A 322 22.87 -8.29 23.26
N PRO A 323 23.10 -7.40 22.28
CA PRO A 323 23.87 -7.77 21.08
C PRO A 323 25.27 -8.28 21.46
N ASP A 324 25.76 -9.38 20.87
CA ASP A 324 27.17 -9.80 21.02
C ASP A 324 28.05 -8.92 20.13
N LEU A 325 28.49 -7.81 20.70
CA LEU A 325 29.29 -6.82 20.00
C LEU A 325 30.69 -7.36 19.69
N PRO A 326 31.23 -7.15 18.48
CA PRO A 326 32.56 -7.63 18.12
C PRO A 326 33.70 -6.81 18.78
N GLY A 327 34.85 -7.47 18.96
CA GLY A 327 36.13 -6.83 19.26
C GLY A 327 36.11 -5.81 20.40
N LYS A 328 36.46 -4.56 20.09
CA LYS A 328 36.56 -3.45 21.07
C LYS A 328 35.19 -2.89 21.49
N LEU A 329 34.10 -3.30 20.85
CA LEU A 329 32.75 -2.84 21.17
C LEU A 329 32.13 -3.63 22.35
N ARG A 330 32.73 -4.77 22.75
CA ARG A 330 32.29 -5.63 23.88
C ARG A 330 32.13 -4.94 25.23
N TYR A 331 32.80 -3.80 25.44
CA TYR A 331 32.73 -3.04 26.68
C TYR A 331 31.45 -2.19 26.82
N ILE A 332 30.58 -2.17 25.81
CA ILE A 332 29.39 -1.33 25.75
C ILE A 332 28.18 -2.15 26.20
N GLN A 333 27.79 -1.97 27.45
CA GLN A 333 26.63 -2.65 28.02
C GLN A 333 25.35 -1.85 27.73
N LEU A 334 24.57 -2.32 26.75
CA LEU A 334 23.22 -1.83 26.48
C LEU A 334 22.26 -2.53 27.45
N LEU A 335 21.67 -1.79 28.39
CA LEU A 335 20.73 -2.35 29.35
C LEU A 335 19.42 -2.77 28.66
N PRO A 336 18.78 -3.91 29.03
CA PRO A 336 17.53 -4.36 28.43
C PRO A 336 16.42 -3.28 28.43
N GLU A 337 16.37 -2.43 29.45
CA GLU A 337 15.43 -1.32 29.56
C GLU A 337 15.60 -0.27 28.45
N ASP A 338 16.84 0.02 28.05
CA ASP A 338 17.13 0.96 26.96
C ASP A 338 16.85 0.32 25.58
N ILE A 339 17.05 -0.99 25.44
CA ILE A 339 16.67 -1.75 24.23
C ILE A 339 15.14 -1.72 24.06
N ASN A 340 14.41 -2.03 25.14
CA ASN A 340 12.95 -2.04 25.18
C ASN A 340 12.37 -0.65 24.91
N ARG A 341 12.93 0.41 25.52
CA ARG A 341 12.52 1.79 25.25
C ARG A 341 12.77 2.21 23.81
N SER A 342 13.87 1.76 23.21
CA SER A 342 14.19 2.03 21.79
C SER A 342 13.26 1.28 20.84
N PHE A 343 12.86 0.05 21.19
CA PHE A 343 11.84 -0.72 20.48
C PHE A 343 10.48 -0.04 20.56
N GLU A 344 10.01 0.32 21.77
CA GLU A 344 8.74 1.02 21.97
C GLU A 344 8.70 2.34 21.18
N LYS A 345 9.75 3.17 21.29
CA LYS A 345 9.85 4.42 20.53
C LYS A 345 9.83 4.20 19.01
N GLY A 346 10.39 3.09 18.53
CA GLY A 346 10.40 2.71 17.11
C GLY A 346 9.10 2.10 16.59
N THR A 347 8.21 1.61 17.46
CA THR A 347 7.03 0.81 17.05
C THR A 347 5.68 1.36 17.51
N LYS A 348 5.65 2.20 18.55
CA LYS A 348 4.42 2.70 19.19
C LYS A 348 3.37 3.23 18.22
N LYS A 349 3.76 4.07 17.26
CA LYS A 349 2.82 4.68 16.30
C LYS A 349 2.15 3.64 15.39
N MET A 350 2.85 2.56 15.05
CA MET A 350 2.28 1.46 14.28
C MET A 350 1.25 0.66 15.08
N PHE A 351 1.48 0.45 16.39
CA PHE A 351 0.50 -0.22 17.24
C PHE A 351 -0.74 0.65 17.52
N GLU A 352 -0.55 1.96 17.75
CA GLU A 352 -1.66 2.91 17.90
C GLU A 352 -2.59 2.89 16.67
N GLU A 353 -2.03 2.93 15.45
CA GLU A 353 -2.81 2.86 14.21
C GLU A 353 -3.42 1.47 13.99
N ALA A 354 -2.66 0.38 14.20
CA ALA A 354 -3.19 -0.97 14.07
C ALA A 354 -4.37 -1.24 15.03
N GLU A 355 -4.32 -0.75 16.27
CA GLU A 355 -5.44 -0.86 17.23
C GLU A 355 -6.68 -0.11 16.77
N ILE A 356 -6.53 1.12 16.23
CA ILE A 356 -7.65 1.88 15.64
C ILE A 356 -8.33 1.07 14.54
N GLN A 357 -7.55 0.46 13.65
CA GLN A 357 -8.07 -0.22 12.46
C GLN A 357 -8.60 -1.62 12.75
N ILE A 358 -8.00 -2.36 13.70
CA ILE A 358 -8.54 -3.63 14.21
C ILE A 358 -9.86 -3.40 14.94
N ARG A 359 -9.98 -2.30 15.70
CA ARG A 359 -11.25 -1.89 16.32
C ARG A 359 -12.30 -1.53 15.27
N SER A 360 -11.95 -0.81 14.20
CA SER A 360 -12.87 -0.51 13.09
C SER A 360 -13.36 -1.80 12.39
N LEU A 361 -12.44 -2.73 12.12
CA LEU A 361 -12.75 -4.05 11.55
C LEU A 361 -13.73 -4.84 12.43
N ALA A 362 -13.60 -4.76 13.76
CA ALA A 362 -14.48 -5.44 14.71
C ALA A 362 -15.93 -4.92 14.71
N LEU A 363 -16.19 -3.74 14.14
CA LEU A 363 -17.54 -3.18 14.01
C LEU A 363 -18.32 -3.75 12.82
N ILE A 364 -17.67 -4.49 11.91
CA ILE A 364 -18.34 -5.10 10.75
C ILE A 364 -19.17 -6.30 11.21
N LYS A 365 -20.48 -6.09 11.32
CA LYS A 365 -21.48 -7.10 11.67
C LYS A 365 -21.65 -8.11 10.53
N ASN A 366 -22.37 -9.21 10.79
CA ASN A 366 -22.77 -10.27 9.84
C ASN A 366 -21.65 -11.02 9.08
N ALA A 367 -20.40 -10.60 9.21
CA ALA A 367 -19.24 -11.23 8.61
C ALA A 367 -18.30 -11.85 9.67
N SER A 368 -17.31 -12.60 9.21
CA SER A 368 -16.19 -13.04 10.05
C SER A 368 -14.93 -12.27 9.66
N PRO A 369 -14.64 -11.10 10.27
CA PRO A 369 -13.42 -10.36 9.94
C PRO A 369 -12.14 -11.15 10.22
N GLN A 370 -11.06 -10.82 9.50
CA GLN A 370 -9.75 -11.45 9.68
C GLN A 370 -8.63 -10.43 9.44
N VAL A 371 -7.62 -10.43 10.32
CA VAL A 371 -6.42 -9.61 10.17
C VAL A 371 -5.34 -10.45 9.47
N ILE A 372 -4.72 -9.89 8.43
CA ILE A 372 -3.59 -10.48 7.69
C ILE A 372 -2.36 -9.62 7.98
N VAL A 373 -1.29 -10.23 8.47
CA VAL A 373 -0.08 -9.50 8.92
C VAL A 373 1.14 -9.92 8.12
N SER A 374 1.88 -8.93 7.62
CA SER A 374 3.06 -9.06 6.77
C SER A 374 4.19 -8.14 7.25
N GLY A 375 5.32 -8.18 6.55
CA GLY A 375 6.43 -7.26 6.71
C GLY A 375 7.47 -7.77 7.70
N GLY A 376 8.75 -7.44 7.46
CA GLY A 376 9.88 -7.98 8.23
C GLY A 376 9.85 -7.64 9.72
N THR A 377 9.23 -6.52 10.11
CA THR A 377 9.09 -6.17 11.53
C THR A 377 8.02 -7.03 12.23
N SER A 378 7.03 -7.58 11.50
CA SER A 378 6.01 -8.48 12.08
C SER A 378 6.53 -9.84 12.54
N MET A 379 7.74 -10.23 12.13
CA MET A 379 8.39 -11.48 12.55
C MET A 379 8.88 -11.42 13.99
N HIS A 380 9.06 -10.22 14.56
CA HIS A 380 9.55 -10.02 15.91
C HIS A 380 8.51 -10.47 16.96
N GLY A 381 8.94 -11.30 17.92
CA GLY A 381 8.03 -11.94 18.89
C GLY A 381 7.15 -10.97 19.68
N ALA A 382 7.67 -9.79 20.04
CA ALA A 382 6.88 -8.75 20.70
C ALA A 382 5.76 -8.17 19.81
N VAL A 383 5.98 -8.05 18.50
CA VAL A 383 4.96 -7.55 17.54
C VAL A 383 3.87 -8.60 17.36
N VAL A 384 4.24 -9.89 17.27
CA VAL A 384 3.29 -11.00 17.25
C VAL A 384 2.41 -10.98 18.51
N LYS A 385 3.03 -10.86 19.69
CA LYS A 385 2.29 -10.83 20.96
C LYS A 385 1.32 -9.64 21.03
N GLU A 386 1.79 -8.43 20.77
CA GLU A 386 0.97 -7.21 20.88
C GLU A 386 -0.23 -7.25 19.93
N LEU A 387 -0.03 -7.67 18.67
CA LEU A 387 -1.14 -7.79 17.70
C LEU A 387 -2.15 -8.87 18.10
N ASN A 388 -1.69 -10.00 18.66
CA ASN A 388 -2.58 -11.02 19.22
C ASN A 388 -3.40 -10.46 20.40
N GLU A 389 -2.79 -9.66 21.28
CA GLU A 389 -3.46 -9.03 22.42
C GLU A 389 -4.44 -7.92 21.98
N ILE A 390 -4.10 -7.09 20.99
CA ILE A 390 -5.00 -6.10 20.37
C ILE A 390 -6.23 -6.80 19.76
N CYS A 391 -6.05 -7.85 18.96
CA CYS A 391 -7.17 -8.59 18.38
C CYS A 391 -8.07 -9.21 19.45
N ALA A 392 -7.49 -9.84 20.48
CA ALA A 392 -8.23 -10.41 21.59
C ALA A 392 -9.03 -9.34 22.37
N ARG A 393 -8.45 -8.15 22.61
CA ARG A 393 -9.14 -7.02 23.25
C ARG A 393 -10.39 -6.55 22.48
N HIS A 394 -10.40 -6.69 21.16
CA HIS A 394 -11.52 -6.29 20.29
C HIS A 394 -12.40 -7.46 19.81
N GLY A 395 -12.22 -8.67 20.34
CA GLY A 395 -13.01 -9.84 19.94
C GLY A 395 -12.72 -10.35 18.52
N VAL A 396 -11.63 -9.90 17.91
CA VAL A 396 -11.18 -10.34 16.58
C VAL A 396 -10.31 -11.59 16.75
N ARG A 397 -10.42 -12.54 15.80
CA ARG A 397 -9.59 -13.75 15.78
C ARG A 397 -8.09 -13.40 15.66
N GLU A 398 -7.23 -14.25 16.22
CA GLU A 398 -5.77 -14.16 16.07
C GLU A 398 -5.36 -13.85 14.60
N PRO A 399 -4.49 -12.85 14.38
CA PRO A 399 -3.96 -12.52 13.06
C PRO A 399 -3.35 -13.69 12.31
N THR A 400 -3.51 -13.64 10.99
CA THR A 400 -2.92 -14.59 10.05
C THR A 400 -1.61 -14.01 9.51
N TYR A 401 -0.49 -14.53 10.01
CA TYR A 401 0.84 -14.07 9.62
C TYR A 401 1.28 -14.70 8.30
N VAL A 402 1.57 -13.88 7.30
CA VAL A 402 1.92 -14.31 5.93
C VAL A 402 3.15 -15.22 5.93
N TRP A 403 4.17 -14.90 6.74
CA TRP A 403 5.38 -15.71 6.88
C TRP A 403 5.15 -17.10 7.49
N LYS A 404 4.04 -17.30 8.25
CA LYS A 404 3.61 -18.64 8.72
C LYS A 404 2.89 -19.42 7.61
N LEU A 405 2.15 -18.75 6.72
CA LEU A 405 1.37 -19.38 5.64
C LEU A 405 2.23 -19.80 4.44
N VAL A 406 3.19 -18.97 4.05
CA VAL A 406 4.04 -19.17 2.85
C VAL A 406 5.32 -19.96 3.21
N GLY A 407 5.36 -20.54 4.41
CA GLY A 407 6.53 -21.23 4.98
C GLY A 407 7.15 -22.27 4.02
N GLY A 408 8.32 -21.92 3.49
CA GLY A 408 9.14 -22.78 2.62
C GLY A 408 9.07 -22.48 1.11
N ILE A 409 8.28 -21.50 0.65
CA ILE A 409 8.14 -21.22 -0.79
C ILE A 409 8.91 -19.96 -1.21
N SER A 410 10.04 -20.21 -1.89
CA SER A 410 10.96 -19.28 -2.56
C SER A 410 11.94 -18.49 -1.69
N ASN A 411 13.18 -18.42 -2.18
CA ASN A 411 14.27 -17.59 -1.65
C ASN A 411 14.10 -16.09 -1.99
N TYR A 412 12.89 -15.65 -2.35
CA TYR A 412 12.59 -14.32 -2.89
C TYR A 412 11.20 -13.81 -2.47
N ALA A 413 10.75 -14.17 -1.27
CA ALA A 413 9.48 -13.69 -0.69
C ALA A 413 9.43 -12.16 -0.53
N SER A 414 10.54 -11.46 -0.68
CA SER A 414 10.65 -10.02 -0.73
C SER A 414 10.13 -9.39 -2.03
N GLY A 415 10.07 -10.13 -3.15
CA GLY A 415 9.51 -9.66 -4.42
C GLY A 415 7.97 -9.60 -4.48
N ASN A 416 7.28 -10.01 -3.41
CA ASN A 416 5.82 -10.14 -3.40
C ASN A 416 5.07 -8.81 -3.68
N ILE A 417 5.60 -7.68 -3.22
CA ILE A 417 5.02 -6.35 -3.48
C ILE A 417 5.17 -6.00 -4.96
N ALA A 418 6.36 -6.15 -5.55
CA ALA A 418 6.57 -5.89 -6.99
C ALA A 418 5.67 -6.78 -7.89
N LYS A 419 5.50 -8.06 -7.55
CA LYS A 419 4.51 -8.95 -8.21
C LYS A 419 3.08 -8.43 -8.05
N GLY A 420 2.74 -8.02 -6.84
CA GLY A 420 1.45 -7.44 -6.49
C GLY A 420 1.08 -6.22 -7.32
N VAL A 421 2.04 -5.29 -7.47
CA VAL A 421 1.93 -4.11 -8.34
C VAL A 421 1.68 -4.54 -9.80
N ALA A 422 2.48 -5.46 -10.34
CA ALA A 422 2.27 -5.94 -11.71
C ALA A 422 0.90 -6.64 -11.89
N TYR A 423 0.42 -7.37 -10.88
CA TYR A 423 -0.91 -7.98 -10.87
C TYR A 423 -2.04 -6.97 -10.77
N ALA A 424 -1.86 -5.84 -10.09
CA ALA A 424 -2.85 -4.78 -10.00
C ALA A 424 -3.13 -4.21 -11.40
N ILE A 425 -2.07 -3.77 -12.10
CA ILE A 425 -2.14 -3.24 -13.47
C ILE A 425 -2.70 -4.28 -14.45
N CYS A 426 -2.27 -5.54 -14.36
CA CYS A 426 -2.82 -6.63 -15.19
C CYS A 426 -4.34 -6.83 -15.03
N ASN A 427 -4.91 -6.38 -13.90
CA ASN A 427 -6.29 -6.62 -13.50
C ASN A 427 -7.10 -5.32 -13.38
N HIS A 428 -6.66 -4.23 -14.03
CA HIS A 428 -7.48 -3.01 -14.14
C HIS A 428 -8.76 -3.33 -14.91
N LEU A 429 -9.92 -3.16 -14.27
CA LEU A 429 -11.20 -3.22 -14.97
C LEU A 429 -11.42 -1.93 -15.75
N THR A 430 -12.14 -2.01 -16.86
CA THR A 430 -12.83 -0.84 -17.42
C THR A 430 -14.11 -0.55 -16.62
N ILE A 431 -14.59 0.69 -16.69
CA ILE A 431 -15.92 1.08 -16.14
C ILE A 431 -17.03 0.13 -16.64
N HIS A 432 -16.95 -0.28 -17.91
CA HIS A 432 -17.92 -1.20 -18.50
C HIS A 432 -17.86 -2.60 -17.86
N GLU A 433 -16.68 -3.18 -17.68
CA GLU A 433 -16.52 -4.47 -17.00
C GLU A 433 -16.94 -4.39 -15.53
N PHE A 434 -16.60 -3.30 -14.83
CA PHE A 434 -17.01 -3.06 -13.46
C PHE A 434 -18.54 -2.98 -13.31
N ILE A 435 -19.26 -2.33 -14.24
CA ILE A 435 -20.73 -2.38 -14.25
C ILE A 435 -21.24 -3.79 -14.61
N GLN A 436 -20.63 -4.46 -15.59
CA GLN A 436 -21.05 -5.81 -16.02
C GLN A 436 -20.86 -6.91 -14.96
N GLN A 437 -19.93 -6.75 -14.02
CA GLN A 437 -19.74 -7.68 -12.90
C GLN A 437 -20.87 -7.61 -11.84
N GLY A 438 -21.75 -6.60 -11.95
CA GLY A 438 -22.92 -6.43 -11.09
C GLY A 438 -22.85 -5.24 -10.14
N ALA A 439 -22.02 -4.22 -10.39
CA ALA A 439 -21.88 -3.10 -9.48
C ALA A 439 -23.20 -2.33 -9.25
N GLY A 440 -23.48 -2.04 -7.98
CA GLY A 440 -24.60 -1.22 -7.54
C GLY A 440 -24.12 -0.01 -6.75
N PHE A 441 -24.88 1.09 -6.82
CA PHE A 441 -24.66 2.33 -6.09
C PHE A 441 -25.90 2.62 -5.24
N GLY A 442 -25.72 2.96 -3.97
CA GLY A 442 -26.80 3.16 -3.02
C GLY A 442 -26.69 4.48 -2.26
N LEU A 443 -27.81 4.98 -1.75
CA LEU A 443 -27.84 6.15 -0.88
C LEU A 443 -28.09 5.72 0.56
N GLN A 444 -27.04 5.71 1.37
CA GLN A 444 -27.17 5.42 2.80
C GLN A 444 -27.54 6.68 3.56
N ARG A 445 -28.40 6.54 4.57
CA ARG A 445 -28.82 7.64 5.45
C ARG A 445 -28.34 7.37 6.87
N LYS A 446 -27.98 8.42 7.59
CA LYS A 446 -27.78 8.45 9.03
C LYS A 446 -28.86 9.33 9.64
N GLN A 447 -29.77 8.70 10.37
CA GLN A 447 -30.87 9.40 11.03
C GLN A 447 -30.32 10.15 12.24
N VAL A 448 -30.80 11.38 12.46
CA VAL A 448 -30.56 12.10 13.72
C VAL A 448 -31.73 11.80 14.66
N PRO A 449 -31.50 11.29 15.89
CA PRO A 449 -32.57 10.92 16.82
C PRO A 449 -33.62 12.01 16.98
N ASN A 450 -34.89 11.63 16.87
CA ASN A 450 -35.97 12.57 17.15
C ASN A 450 -36.09 12.78 18.67
N ARG A 451 -36.15 14.05 19.10
CA ARG A 451 -36.38 14.42 20.51
C ARG A 451 -37.70 13.80 20.99
N GLY A 452 -37.60 12.70 21.74
CA GLY A 452 -38.73 11.97 22.32
C GLY A 452 -38.66 10.45 22.12
N GLU A 453 -37.84 9.96 21.19
CA GLU A 453 -37.58 8.52 21.03
C GLU A 453 -36.30 8.16 21.79
N PRO A 454 -36.38 7.34 22.86
CA PRO A 454 -35.20 6.78 23.48
C PRO A 454 -34.56 5.74 22.54
N GLU A 455 -33.24 5.75 22.45
CA GLU A 455 -32.44 4.65 21.87
C GLU A 455 -32.70 4.35 20.37
N SER A 456 -32.99 5.35 19.55
CA SER A 456 -32.59 5.25 18.12
C SER A 456 -31.08 5.46 18.05
N ASP A 457 -30.33 4.39 17.76
CA ASP A 457 -28.87 4.44 17.65
C ASP A 457 -28.43 5.56 16.70
N GLU A 458 -27.50 6.41 17.13
CA GLU A 458 -26.86 7.42 16.27
C GLU A 458 -25.92 6.74 15.26
N GLY A 459 -26.51 6.13 14.24
CA GLY A 459 -25.83 5.28 13.27
C GLY A 459 -26.24 5.53 11.83
N TRP A 460 -25.37 5.13 10.91
CA TRP A 460 -25.76 4.89 9.52
C TRP A 460 -26.70 3.68 9.46
N GLU A 461 -27.73 3.74 8.61
CA GLU A 461 -28.64 2.62 8.37
C GLU A 461 -27.86 1.42 7.79
N ASP A 462 -28.03 0.22 8.37
CA ASP A 462 -27.31 -0.99 7.90
C ASP A 462 -27.67 -1.36 6.43
N GLU A 463 -28.80 -0.86 5.90
CA GLU A 463 -29.24 -1.05 4.52
C GLU A 463 -29.41 0.28 3.76
N ALA A 464 -29.07 0.30 2.46
CA ALA A 464 -29.27 1.45 1.58
C ALA A 464 -30.14 1.08 0.34
N PRO A 465 -31.14 1.90 -0.04
CA PRO A 465 -31.80 1.75 -1.34
C PRO A 465 -30.84 2.06 -2.50
N PRO A 466 -30.91 1.32 -3.62
CA PRO A 466 -30.08 1.58 -4.79
C PRO A 466 -30.49 2.88 -5.49
N ILE A 467 -29.50 3.69 -5.86
CA ILE A 467 -29.57 4.79 -6.83
C ILE A 467 -29.44 4.24 -8.26
N PHE A 468 -28.64 3.18 -8.42
CA PHE A 468 -28.41 2.50 -9.69
C PHE A 468 -27.97 1.06 -9.46
N SER A 469 -28.51 0.17 -10.28
CA SER A 469 -27.91 -1.12 -10.59
C SER A 469 -28.32 -1.56 -11.99
N VAL A 470 -27.68 -2.60 -12.52
CA VAL A 470 -28.03 -3.17 -13.84
C VAL A 470 -29.50 -3.60 -13.91
N THR A 471 -30.11 -4.02 -12.80
CA THR A 471 -31.54 -4.37 -12.74
C THR A 471 -32.46 -3.26 -12.23
N SER A 472 -31.92 -2.10 -11.85
CA SER A 472 -32.65 -0.97 -11.27
C SER A 472 -32.04 0.38 -11.70
N PRO A 473 -32.27 0.82 -12.95
CA PRO A 473 -31.74 2.08 -13.49
C PRO A 473 -32.61 3.31 -13.14
N ASP A 474 -33.76 3.10 -12.49
CA ASP A 474 -34.72 4.18 -12.20
C ASP A 474 -34.19 5.15 -11.12
N PRO A 475 -34.42 6.47 -11.26
CA PRO A 475 -34.01 7.46 -10.26
C PRO A 475 -34.63 7.24 -8.87
N LEU A 476 -33.82 7.40 -7.83
CA LEU A 476 -34.25 7.28 -6.44
C LEU A 476 -34.84 8.60 -5.91
N GLU A 477 -36.13 8.61 -5.56
CA GLU A 477 -36.77 9.72 -4.79
C GLU A 477 -36.48 9.57 -3.28
N VAL A 478 -35.98 10.64 -2.65
CA VAL A 478 -35.68 10.70 -1.22
C VAL A 478 -36.26 11.98 -0.61
N ARG A 479 -36.91 11.84 0.56
CA ARG A 479 -37.44 12.97 1.32
C ARG A 479 -36.49 13.33 2.45
N ALA A 480 -35.66 14.35 2.22
CA ALA A 480 -34.73 14.84 3.23
C ALA A 480 -35.45 15.75 4.23
N THR A 481 -35.15 15.60 5.52
CA THR A 481 -35.77 16.40 6.59
C THR A 481 -35.04 17.72 6.86
N GLY A 482 -33.79 17.87 6.40
CA GLY A 482 -32.87 18.92 6.84
C GLY A 482 -32.01 18.55 8.05
N LYS A 483 -32.21 17.38 8.67
CA LYS A 483 -31.42 16.89 9.80
C LYS A 483 -30.49 15.74 9.43
N ASP A 484 -31.00 14.80 8.64
CA ASP A 484 -30.33 13.53 8.33
C ASP A 484 -29.08 13.75 7.46
N GLU A 485 -28.05 12.94 7.70
CA GLU A 485 -26.83 12.87 6.90
C GLU A 485 -26.96 11.77 5.83
N PHE A 486 -26.36 11.97 4.65
CA PHE A 486 -26.45 11.06 3.52
C PHE A 486 -25.09 10.81 2.90
N ARG A 487 -24.81 9.57 2.49
CA ARG A 487 -23.60 9.22 1.71
C ARG A 487 -23.93 8.25 0.59
N ILE A 488 -23.08 8.25 -0.43
CA ILE A 488 -23.14 7.30 -1.54
C ILE A 488 -22.20 6.16 -1.23
N ILE A 489 -22.70 4.94 -1.37
CA ILE A 489 -21.94 3.70 -1.16
C ILE A 489 -22.01 2.82 -2.41
N CYS A 490 -21.05 1.93 -2.60
CA CYS A 490 -21.04 0.97 -3.72
C CYS A 490 -20.64 -0.45 -3.27
N ASP A 491 -21.39 -1.43 -3.76
CA ASP A 491 -21.04 -2.85 -3.74
C ASP A 491 -20.72 -3.25 -5.20
N PRO A 492 -19.45 -3.54 -5.55
CA PRO A 492 -19.06 -3.96 -6.89
C PRO A 492 -19.77 -5.24 -7.38
N HIS A 493 -20.39 -6.00 -6.47
CA HIS A 493 -21.02 -7.30 -6.74
C HIS A 493 -22.45 -7.37 -6.17
N PHE A 494 -23.20 -6.28 -6.31
CA PHE A 494 -24.60 -6.19 -5.86
C PHE A 494 -25.54 -7.09 -6.68
N ASP A 495 -25.59 -6.88 -7.99
CA ASP A 495 -26.55 -7.45 -8.94
C ASP A 495 -25.90 -8.58 -9.79
N MET A 496 -25.19 -9.50 -9.14
CA MET A 496 -24.52 -10.60 -9.84
C MET A 496 -25.51 -11.51 -10.58
N LYS A 497 -25.16 -11.92 -11.81
CA LYS A 497 -25.98 -12.80 -12.65
C LYS A 497 -26.31 -14.11 -11.94
N GLY A 498 -27.60 -14.45 -11.87
CA GLY A 498 -28.09 -15.69 -11.24
C GLY A 498 -28.43 -15.57 -9.76
N VAL A 499 -28.21 -14.42 -9.13
CA VAL A 499 -28.64 -14.13 -7.75
C VAL A 499 -30.08 -13.59 -7.76
N LYS A 500 -30.83 -13.80 -6.67
CA LYS A 500 -32.12 -13.11 -6.48
C LYS A 500 -31.87 -11.61 -6.40
N LYS A 501 -32.60 -10.81 -7.19
CA LYS A 501 -32.55 -9.34 -7.14
C LYS A 501 -32.66 -8.87 -5.69
N GLN A 502 -31.65 -8.14 -5.22
CA GLN A 502 -31.66 -7.51 -3.90
C GLN A 502 -32.41 -6.18 -4.01
N GLU A 503 -33.33 -5.92 -3.07
CA GLU A 503 -34.08 -4.64 -3.05
C GLU A 503 -33.28 -3.50 -2.40
N LYS A 504 -32.25 -3.84 -1.62
CA LYS A 504 -31.39 -2.93 -0.86
C LYS A 504 -29.97 -3.49 -0.77
N MET A 505 -29.01 -2.58 -0.77
CA MET A 505 -27.59 -2.86 -0.53
C MET A 505 -27.32 -2.97 0.97
N GLN A 506 -26.46 -3.91 1.38
CA GLN A 506 -26.03 -4.06 2.78
C GLN A 506 -24.71 -3.31 2.97
N PHE A 507 -24.62 -2.48 4.01
CA PHE A 507 -23.45 -1.62 4.22
C PHE A 507 -22.16 -2.39 4.49
N ASP A 508 -22.23 -3.55 5.15
CA ASP A 508 -21.08 -4.44 5.40
C ASP A 508 -20.40 -4.98 4.11
N ARG A 509 -21.06 -4.83 2.96
CA ARG A 509 -20.57 -5.15 1.61
C ARG A 509 -20.25 -3.94 0.76
N CYS A 510 -20.29 -2.73 1.30
CA CYS A 510 -20.06 -1.52 0.52
C CYS A 510 -18.80 -0.78 0.95
N TYR A 511 -18.20 -0.06 0.01
CA TYR A 511 -17.27 1.01 0.29
C TYR A 511 -17.95 2.38 0.10
N ASP A 512 -17.46 3.39 0.81
CA ASP A 512 -17.96 4.77 0.71
C ASP A 512 -17.39 5.45 -0.55
N ILE A 513 -18.25 6.05 -1.38
CA ILE A 513 -17.83 6.89 -2.52
C ILE A 513 -17.76 8.36 -2.12
N LYS A 514 -18.80 8.87 -1.43
CA LYS A 514 -18.86 10.28 -1.03
C LYS A 514 -19.87 10.53 0.08
N ASP A 515 -19.44 11.23 1.13
CA ASP A 515 -20.34 11.88 2.07
C ASP A 515 -20.97 13.14 1.43
N LEU A 516 -22.30 13.18 1.39
CA LEU A 516 -23.11 14.32 0.91
C LEU A 516 -23.55 15.23 2.08
N GLY A 517 -23.22 14.85 3.31
CA GLY A 517 -23.58 15.55 4.53
C GLY A 517 -25.09 15.68 4.72
N LYS A 518 -25.50 16.74 5.40
CA LYS A 518 -26.91 17.05 5.62
C LYS A 518 -27.53 17.67 4.38
N LEU A 519 -28.61 17.08 3.86
CA LEU A 519 -29.37 17.64 2.73
C LEU A 519 -30.50 18.55 3.22
N MET A 520 -30.63 19.76 2.63
CA MET A 520 -31.76 20.66 2.91
C MET A 520 -33.13 19.98 2.77
N ASN A 521 -34.09 20.33 3.63
CA ASN A 521 -35.46 19.83 3.59
C ASN A 521 -36.10 19.95 2.19
N GLY A 522 -36.59 18.84 1.63
CA GLY A 522 -37.19 18.79 0.30
C GLY A 522 -37.28 17.38 -0.26
N ILE A 523 -37.81 17.26 -1.48
CA ILE A 523 -37.76 16.03 -2.26
C ILE A 523 -36.52 16.09 -3.15
N TRP A 524 -35.66 15.08 -3.04
CA TRP A 524 -34.43 14.93 -3.80
C TRP A 524 -34.54 13.71 -4.71
N TRP A 525 -33.92 13.80 -5.88
CA TRP A 525 -33.87 12.75 -6.89
C TRP A 525 -32.41 12.49 -7.22
N PHE A 526 -31.99 11.23 -7.08
CA PHE A 526 -30.63 10.76 -7.37
C PHE A 526 -30.67 9.79 -8.54
N GLU A 527 -29.72 9.89 -9.46
CA GLU A 527 -29.70 9.11 -10.69
C GLU A 527 -28.27 8.99 -11.21
N MET A 528 -27.80 7.77 -11.49
CA MET A 528 -26.49 7.57 -12.11
C MET A 528 -26.66 7.56 -13.63
N LEU A 529 -25.89 8.41 -14.30
CA LEU A 529 -25.84 8.51 -15.75
C LEU A 529 -24.56 7.85 -16.25
N LEU A 530 -24.71 6.82 -17.08
CA LEU A 530 -23.63 6.32 -17.94
C LEU A 530 -23.49 7.30 -19.11
N THR A 531 -22.36 8.00 -19.15
CA THR A 531 -22.03 9.00 -20.18
C THR A 531 -20.78 8.59 -20.94
N THR A 532 -20.42 9.33 -21.98
CA THR A 532 -19.09 9.28 -22.57
C THR A 532 -18.39 10.63 -22.41
N SER A 533 -17.12 10.60 -22.02
CA SER A 533 -16.25 11.77 -21.89
C SER A 533 -14.98 11.49 -22.68
N HIS A 534 -14.58 12.36 -23.60
CA HIS A 534 -13.41 12.16 -24.47
C HIS A 534 -13.38 10.81 -25.23
N ASN A 535 -14.56 10.27 -25.59
CA ASN A 535 -14.80 8.93 -26.16
C ASN A 535 -14.61 7.74 -25.20
N GLU A 536 -14.26 7.98 -23.94
CA GLU A 536 -14.19 6.96 -22.90
C GLU A 536 -15.53 6.88 -22.13
N PRO A 537 -15.90 5.69 -21.59
CA PRO A 537 -17.03 5.59 -20.68
C PRO A 537 -16.78 6.44 -19.43
N ALA A 538 -17.82 7.13 -18.94
CA ALA A 538 -17.78 7.87 -17.69
C ALA A 538 -19.09 7.67 -16.93
N ILE A 539 -19.06 7.83 -15.60
CA ILE A 539 -20.28 7.85 -14.78
C ILE A 539 -20.44 9.24 -14.17
N ALA A 540 -21.66 9.76 -14.18
CA ALA A 540 -21.99 10.99 -13.48
C ALA A 540 -23.25 10.84 -12.63
N LEU A 541 -23.23 11.31 -11.39
CA LEU A 541 -24.41 11.41 -10.55
C LEU A 541 -25.19 12.68 -10.87
N ARG A 542 -26.43 12.53 -11.33
CA ARG A 542 -27.41 13.60 -11.40
C ARG A 542 -28.19 13.70 -10.09
N ILE A 543 -28.16 14.89 -9.49
CA ILE A 543 -28.96 15.27 -8.33
C ILE A 543 -29.95 16.36 -8.73
N ARG A 544 -31.25 16.17 -8.45
CA ARG A 544 -32.30 17.17 -8.67
C ARG A 544 -33.07 17.41 -7.36
N ARG A 545 -33.34 18.67 -7.01
CA ARG A 545 -34.15 19.02 -5.84
C ARG A 545 -35.45 19.72 -6.23
N GLU A 546 -36.55 19.25 -5.66
CA GLU A 546 -37.84 19.94 -5.64
C GLU A 546 -38.11 20.47 -4.22
N LYS A 547 -38.28 21.80 -4.11
CA LYS A 547 -38.67 22.41 -2.82
C LYS A 547 -40.10 22.01 -2.50
N TYR A 548 -40.38 21.73 -1.22
CA TYR A 548 -41.76 21.76 -0.75
C TYR A 548 -42.33 23.16 -0.98
N SER A 549 -43.23 23.28 -1.97
CA SER A 549 -44.04 24.47 -2.17
C SER A 549 -44.96 24.61 -0.96
N GLY A 550 -44.57 25.47 -0.02
CA GLY A 550 -45.28 25.70 1.23
C GLY A 550 -46.61 26.41 1.04
N GLN A 551 -47.57 25.79 0.33
CA GLN A 551 -48.99 26.11 0.44
C GLN A 551 -49.51 25.65 1.81
N ARG A 552 -49.02 26.32 2.86
CA ARG A 552 -49.87 26.58 4.02
C ARG A 552 -51.02 27.44 3.50
N TYR A 553 -52.17 26.83 3.27
CA TYR A 553 -53.44 27.51 3.43
C TYR A 553 -53.73 27.54 4.94
N PRO A 554 -53.47 28.63 5.67
CA PRO A 554 -54.12 28.82 6.95
C PRO A 554 -55.62 28.99 6.66
N GLY A 555 -56.45 28.08 7.18
CA GLY A 555 -57.89 28.23 7.09
C GLY A 555 -58.37 29.49 7.83
N GLY A 556 -59.52 30.02 7.42
CA GLY A 556 -60.23 31.06 8.17
C GLY A 556 -60.16 32.49 7.62
N GLY A 557 -60.48 32.68 6.33
CA GLY A 557 -60.56 34.02 5.74
C GLY A 557 -61.41 34.07 4.47
N GLN A 558 -62.74 34.00 4.60
CA GLN A 558 -63.65 34.22 3.46
C GLN A 558 -63.57 35.69 2.99
N SER A 559 -62.72 35.96 2.00
CA SER A 559 -62.76 37.22 1.25
C SER A 559 -62.92 36.94 -0.24
N ARG A 560 -64.17 36.97 -0.70
CA ARG A 560 -64.49 37.02 -2.13
C ARG A 560 -63.94 38.33 -2.72
N LYS A 561 -62.87 38.29 -3.53
CA LYS A 561 -62.61 39.32 -4.56
C LYS A 561 -61.56 38.91 -5.60
N GLY A 562 -62.04 38.61 -6.81
CA GLY A 562 -61.32 38.88 -8.07
C GLY A 562 -60.37 37.77 -8.58
N PRO A 563 -60.63 37.16 -9.75
CA PRO A 563 -59.62 36.40 -10.45
C PRO A 563 -58.60 37.38 -11.06
N LYS A 564 -57.44 37.52 -10.41
CA LYS A 564 -56.27 38.17 -11.03
C LYS A 564 -55.36 37.09 -11.63
N ASN A 565 -55.03 37.26 -12.90
CA ASN A 565 -54.28 36.33 -13.75
C ASN A 565 -53.06 35.69 -13.06
N LEU A 566 -53.17 34.40 -12.74
CA LEU A 566 -52.05 33.53 -12.40
C LEU A 566 -51.34 33.04 -13.68
N ASN A 567 -50.82 33.98 -14.47
CA ASN A 567 -49.95 33.72 -15.63
C ASN A 567 -48.63 34.49 -15.44
N ALA A 568 -48.02 34.36 -14.27
CA ALA A 568 -46.65 34.77 -14.02
C ALA A 568 -45.75 33.52 -14.15
N PRO A 569 -44.95 33.37 -15.22
CA PRO A 569 -44.01 32.26 -15.39
C PRO A 569 -42.76 32.46 -14.52
N GLY A 570 -42.96 32.58 -13.21
CA GLY A 570 -41.94 32.62 -12.18
C GLY A 570 -41.69 31.25 -11.58
N GLY A 571 -41.62 30.21 -12.43
CA GLY A 571 -41.32 28.84 -11.99
C GLY A 571 -39.93 28.78 -11.38
N ASP A 572 -39.87 28.44 -10.10
CA ASP A 572 -38.63 28.24 -9.35
C ASP A 572 -37.82 27.15 -10.07
N LYS A 573 -36.74 27.54 -10.77
CA LYS A 573 -36.01 26.63 -11.67
C LYS A 573 -35.52 25.43 -10.87
N LYS A 574 -35.88 24.21 -11.29
CA LYS A 574 -35.36 22.97 -10.69
C LYS A 574 -33.84 23.04 -10.69
N LYS A 575 -33.22 23.02 -9.51
CA LYS A 575 -31.77 23.04 -9.37
C LYS A 575 -31.28 21.62 -9.63
N GLU A 576 -30.67 21.43 -10.79
CA GLU A 576 -30.01 20.20 -11.22
C GLU A 576 -28.50 20.38 -11.07
N ILE A 577 -27.85 19.34 -10.56
CA ILE A 577 -26.40 19.26 -10.35
C ILE A 577 -25.96 17.93 -10.94
N ILE A 578 -24.87 17.92 -11.71
CA ILE A 578 -24.28 16.73 -12.29
C ILE A 578 -22.85 16.65 -11.76
N LEU A 579 -22.50 15.54 -11.13
CA LEU A 579 -21.20 15.29 -10.52
C LEU A 579 -20.50 14.16 -11.27
N PRO A 580 -19.37 14.39 -11.94
CA PRO A 580 -18.59 13.29 -12.51
C PRO A 580 -18.05 12.40 -11.39
N LEU A 581 -18.05 11.09 -11.63
CA LEU A 581 -17.28 10.12 -10.87
C LEU A 581 -16.05 9.73 -11.68
N TYR A 582 -14.92 9.59 -10.99
CA TYR A 582 -13.70 9.02 -11.52
C TYR A 582 -13.66 7.52 -11.17
N PHE A 583 -13.15 6.69 -12.07
CA PHE A 583 -12.91 5.27 -11.79
C PHE A 583 -11.41 5.03 -11.65
N ASP A 584 -11.00 4.62 -10.45
CA ASP A 584 -9.65 4.15 -10.20
C ASP A 584 -9.59 2.65 -10.58
N GLY A 585 -9.05 2.38 -11.77
CA GLY A 585 -8.87 1.00 -12.26
C GLY A 585 -7.85 0.21 -11.45
N GLY A 586 -6.92 0.87 -10.74
CA GLY A 586 -5.94 0.22 -9.87
C GLY A 586 -6.55 -0.30 -8.59
N LYS A 587 -7.50 0.45 -8.01
CA LYS A 587 -8.28 0.04 -6.84
C LYS A 587 -9.56 -0.71 -7.20
N ASN A 588 -9.93 -0.72 -8.49
CA ASN A 588 -11.21 -1.17 -9.02
C ASN A 588 -12.39 -0.55 -8.25
N CYS A 589 -12.38 0.77 -8.07
CA CYS A 589 -13.41 1.50 -7.33
C CYS A 589 -13.74 2.87 -7.95
N PHE A 590 -14.93 3.39 -7.65
CA PHE A 590 -15.32 4.75 -7.99
C PHE A 590 -14.96 5.73 -6.88
N LEU A 591 -14.41 6.88 -7.26
CA LEU A 591 -14.15 8.02 -6.40
C LEU A 591 -14.92 9.23 -6.96
N LEU A 592 -15.32 10.17 -6.10
CA LEU A 592 -15.98 11.41 -6.54
C LEU A 592 -14.98 12.56 -6.51
N GLU A 593 -14.86 13.30 -7.62
CA GLU A 593 -13.86 14.36 -7.81
C GLU A 593 -13.78 15.31 -6.60
N GLU A 594 -12.59 15.45 -6.00
CA GLU A 594 -12.40 16.15 -4.72
C GLU A 594 -12.88 17.61 -4.74
N THR A 595 -12.89 18.23 -5.92
CA THR A 595 -13.23 19.65 -6.11
C THR A 595 -14.72 19.97 -5.87
N PHE A 596 -15.57 18.96 -5.66
CA PHE A 596 -16.99 19.19 -5.37
C PHE A 596 -17.24 19.64 -3.92
N ASP A 597 -17.50 20.94 -3.76
CA ASP A 597 -17.99 21.52 -2.50
C ASP A 597 -19.46 21.11 -2.24
N VAL A 598 -19.63 20.21 -1.27
CA VAL A 598 -20.91 19.73 -0.74
C VAL A 598 -21.79 20.89 -0.23
N SER A 599 -21.21 22.03 0.20
CA SER A 599 -21.97 23.22 0.59
C SER A 599 -22.84 23.75 -0.55
N SER A 600 -22.49 23.47 -1.82
CA SER A 600 -23.30 23.83 -2.99
C SER A 600 -24.65 23.10 -3.06
N LEU A 601 -24.79 21.93 -2.43
CA LEU A 601 -26.10 21.26 -2.21
C LEU A 601 -26.95 22.05 -1.21
N ASN A 602 -26.32 22.73 -0.25
CA ASN A 602 -26.95 23.43 0.87
C ASN A 602 -27.13 24.96 0.69
N LEU A 603 -26.46 25.57 -0.28
CA LEU A 603 -26.61 27.00 -0.58
C LEU A 603 -27.83 27.28 -1.47
N GLY A 604 -28.82 27.95 -0.88
CA GLY A 604 -30.12 28.27 -1.46
C GLY A 604 -30.16 29.45 -2.43
N SER A 605 -29.01 29.99 -2.86
CA SER A 605 -28.95 31.18 -3.73
C SER A 605 -27.73 31.20 -4.66
N ASN A 606 -27.98 31.47 -5.95
CA ASN A 606 -27.05 32.02 -6.96
C ASN A 606 -25.55 31.78 -6.77
N LEU A 607 -25.08 30.56 -7.05
CA LEU A 607 -23.66 30.31 -7.36
C LEU A 607 -23.47 30.22 -8.88
N LYS A 608 -22.52 31.02 -9.40
CA LYS A 608 -21.85 30.70 -10.67
C LYS A 608 -20.77 29.65 -10.37
N PRO A 609 -20.35 28.83 -11.36
CA PRO A 609 -19.22 27.91 -11.18
C PRO A 609 -18.00 28.63 -10.60
N THR A 610 -17.32 27.99 -9.65
CA THR A 610 -16.11 28.55 -9.05
C THR A 610 -15.01 28.68 -10.10
N ARG A 611 -14.04 29.57 -9.85
CA ARG A 611 -12.88 29.73 -10.75
C ARG A 611 -12.11 28.41 -10.93
N ASN A 612 -12.17 27.52 -9.94
CA ASN A 612 -11.51 26.22 -9.97
C ASN A 612 -12.28 25.19 -10.80
N SER A 613 -13.61 25.10 -10.71
CA SER A 613 -14.38 24.20 -11.60
C SER A 613 -14.39 24.66 -13.06
N ARG A 614 -14.28 25.97 -13.32
CA ARG A 614 -13.94 26.47 -14.67
C ARG A 614 -12.53 26.11 -15.12
N LYS A 615 -11.54 26.11 -14.23
CA LYS A 615 -10.17 25.66 -14.55
C LYS A 615 -10.10 24.16 -14.79
N ALA A 616 -10.84 23.33 -14.06
CA ALA A 616 -10.94 21.89 -14.31
C ALA A 616 -11.54 21.62 -15.71
N LEU A 617 -12.69 22.25 -16.02
CA LEU A 617 -13.29 22.19 -17.35
C LEU A 617 -12.43 22.80 -18.46
N GLN A 618 -11.56 23.77 -18.16
CA GLN A 618 -10.61 24.31 -19.15
C GLN A 618 -9.35 23.46 -19.33
N ARG A 619 -8.87 22.75 -18.29
CA ARG A 619 -7.81 21.74 -18.40
C ARG A 619 -8.28 20.60 -19.30
N LEU A 620 -9.49 20.08 -19.06
CA LEU A 620 -10.13 19.08 -19.92
C LEU A 620 -10.43 19.58 -21.35
N ALA A 621 -10.35 20.88 -21.63
CA ALA A 621 -10.71 21.46 -22.93
C ALA A 621 -9.58 22.22 -23.63
N GLY A 622 -8.32 22.14 -23.16
CA GLY A 622 -7.30 23.10 -23.58
C GLY A 622 -5.84 22.78 -23.26
N ASP A 623 -5.37 21.56 -23.52
CA ASP A 623 -3.96 21.18 -23.34
C ASP A 623 -3.11 21.16 -24.63
N GLU A 624 -3.57 21.76 -25.74
CA GLU A 624 -2.69 22.04 -26.90
C GLU A 624 -1.88 23.33 -26.75
N GLU A 625 -2.45 24.39 -26.14
CA GLU A 625 -1.83 25.73 -26.16
C GLU A 625 -0.71 25.92 -25.12
N PHE A 626 -0.77 25.18 -24.00
CA PHE A 626 0.24 25.26 -22.92
C PHE A 626 1.51 24.43 -23.21
N MET A 627 1.39 23.37 -24.02
CA MET A 627 2.52 22.52 -24.42
C MET A 627 3.44 23.20 -25.44
N GLY A 628 2.90 24.04 -26.32
CA GLY A 628 3.68 24.80 -27.30
C GLY A 628 4.73 25.71 -26.65
N THR A 629 4.35 26.45 -25.61
CA THR A 629 5.24 27.42 -24.95
C THR A 629 6.39 26.77 -24.17
N ARG A 630 6.17 25.62 -23.51
CA ARG A 630 7.26 24.86 -22.85
C ARG A 630 8.22 24.20 -23.84
N ARG A 631 7.75 23.71 -25.00
CA ARG A 631 8.65 23.21 -26.07
C ARG A 631 9.50 24.35 -26.64
N SER A 632 8.90 25.50 -26.97
CA SER A 632 9.66 26.66 -27.47
C SER A 632 10.70 27.17 -26.46
N ALA A 633 10.40 27.20 -25.17
CA ALA A 633 11.36 27.61 -24.14
C ALA A 633 12.58 26.66 -24.06
N ARG A 634 12.36 25.34 -23.95
CA ARG A 634 13.46 24.34 -23.93
C ARG A 634 14.26 24.29 -25.23
N GLN A 635 13.63 24.66 -26.36
CA GLN A 635 14.30 24.67 -27.66
C GLN A 635 15.11 25.95 -27.88
N ALA A 636 14.70 27.10 -27.31
CA ALA A 636 15.52 28.30 -27.23
C ALA A 636 16.74 28.09 -26.31
N GLU A 637 16.54 27.49 -25.13
CA GLU A 637 17.61 27.22 -24.16
C GLU A 637 18.69 26.27 -24.70
N LYS A 638 18.31 25.25 -25.49
CA LYS A 638 19.27 24.40 -26.23
C LYS A 638 20.03 25.13 -27.34
N VAL A 639 19.42 26.14 -27.99
CA VAL A 639 20.11 26.96 -29.01
C VAL A 639 21.10 27.92 -28.36
N GLU A 640 20.78 28.47 -27.19
CA GLU A 640 21.64 29.39 -26.44
C GLU A 640 22.87 28.66 -25.84
N GLN A 641 22.69 27.43 -25.33
CA GLN A 641 23.81 26.58 -24.90
C GLN A 641 24.71 26.14 -26.06
N ALA A 642 24.12 25.84 -27.24
CA ALA A 642 24.90 25.54 -28.45
C ALA A 642 25.71 26.74 -28.96
N ALA A 643 25.14 27.96 -28.90
CA ALA A 643 25.83 29.20 -29.27
C ALA A 643 27.01 29.52 -28.33
N THR A 644 26.85 29.27 -27.02
CA THR A 644 27.91 29.48 -26.01
C THR A 644 29.08 28.49 -26.16
N SER A 645 28.85 27.35 -26.83
CA SER A 645 29.85 26.28 -27.00
C SER A 645 30.81 26.48 -28.19
N GLN A 646 30.68 27.57 -28.97
CA GLN A 646 31.46 27.80 -30.20
C GLN A 646 32.44 28.98 -30.15
N SER A 647 32.59 29.68 -29.01
CA SER A 647 33.43 30.90 -28.91
C SER A 647 34.76 30.74 -28.15
N SER A 648 35.27 29.52 -27.98
CA SER A 648 36.51 29.27 -27.21
C SER A 648 37.51 28.34 -27.91
N SER A 649 37.96 28.72 -29.13
CA SER A 649 39.06 28.03 -29.81
C SER A 649 39.83 28.92 -30.80
N ALA A 650 40.50 29.98 -30.31
CA ALA A 650 41.64 30.62 -31.01
C ALA A 650 42.31 31.73 -30.16
N SER A 651 43.39 31.41 -29.46
CA SER A 651 44.62 32.23 -29.40
C SER A 651 45.65 31.56 -28.49
N ASP A 652 46.84 31.35 -29.01
CA ASP A 652 47.92 30.60 -28.37
C ASP A 652 49.15 31.54 -28.23
N GLN A 653 49.94 31.33 -27.17
CA GLN A 653 51.30 31.83 -26.95
C GLN A 653 51.56 33.35 -26.79
N ILE A 654 52.13 33.72 -25.63
CA ILE A 654 53.43 34.42 -25.48
C ILE A 654 53.96 34.20 -24.05
N THR A 655 55.26 34.45 -23.83
CA THR A 655 56.10 33.85 -22.77
C THR A 655 56.25 34.63 -21.45
N SER A 656 56.71 33.87 -20.45
CA SER A 656 57.71 34.23 -19.40
C SER A 656 57.35 35.12 -18.19
N THR A 657 57.61 34.54 -17.00
CA THR A 657 58.10 35.15 -15.74
C THR A 657 57.34 36.35 -15.13
N GLU A 658 56.76 36.15 -13.95
CA GLU A 658 57.46 36.49 -12.69
C GLU A 658 56.83 35.80 -11.46
N VAL A 659 57.49 35.92 -10.32
CA VAL A 659 57.12 35.35 -9.01
C VAL A 659 56.26 36.35 -8.26
N ASP A 660 55.22 35.90 -7.57
CA ASP A 660 54.82 36.50 -6.28
C ASP A 660 54.01 35.55 -5.41
N GLU A 661 54.32 35.52 -4.12
CA GLU A 661 53.60 34.80 -3.06
C GLU A 661 52.41 35.66 -2.58
N ILE A 662 51.31 35.05 -2.12
CA ILE A 662 50.43 35.54 -1.01
C ILE A 662 49.31 34.51 -0.70
N PRO A 663 48.79 34.41 0.55
CA PRO A 663 48.59 33.08 1.15
C PRO A 663 47.14 32.68 1.53
N ASN A 664 47.04 31.46 2.06
CA ASN A 664 45.86 30.83 2.67
C ASN A 664 44.99 31.74 3.55
N PRO A 665 43.65 31.66 3.47
CA PRO A 665 42.76 32.14 4.52
C PRO A 665 42.71 31.16 5.70
N VAL A 666 42.98 31.67 6.89
CA VAL A 666 42.95 30.93 8.16
C VAL A 666 41.51 30.83 8.72
N LEU A 667 41.20 29.71 9.36
CA LEU A 667 39.96 29.49 10.11
C LEU A 667 39.75 30.55 11.20
N ALA A 668 38.57 31.17 11.23
CA ALA A 668 38.18 32.10 12.30
C ALA A 668 37.51 31.36 13.47
N ASP A 669 38.23 31.22 14.59
CA ASP A 669 37.61 30.97 15.89
C ASP A 669 36.75 32.19 16.29
N VAL A 670 35.50 31.94 16.71
CA VAL A 670 34.67 32.95 17.37
C VAL A 670 34.29 32.44 18.75
N SER A 671 34.99 32.98 19.75
CA SER A 671 34.64 32.85 21.16
C SER A 671 33.51 33.81 21.52
N PHE A 672 32.56 33.36 22.34
CA PHE A 672 31.53 34.23 22.93
C PHE A 672 31.88 34.55 24.38
N THR A 673 31.86 35.84 24.72
CA THR A 673 31.89 36.35 26.10
C THR A 673 30.72 37.32 26.36
N ASP A 674 30.40 37.49 27.64
CA ASP A 674 29.21 38.14 28.20
C ASP A 674 28.85 39.55 27.67
N ALA A 675 27.55 39.86 27.60
CA ALA A 675 26.87 40.61 28.68
C ALA A 675 25.40 40.97 28.35
N GLY A 676 24.46 40.78 29.30
CA GLY A 676 23.06 41.20 29.16
C GLY A 676 22.19 40.91 30.38
N ARG A 677 22.29 41.75 31.42
CA ARG A 677 21.62 41.55 32.73
C ARG A 677 20.11 41.83 32.67
N TYR A 678 19.31 41.06 33.42
CA TYR A 678 18.26 41.59 34.33
C TYR A 678 17.88 40.55 35.40
N LEU A 679 17.94 40.96 36.67
CA LEU A 679 17.40 40.29 37.88
C LEU A 679 16.81 41.39 38.78
N PRO A 680 15.79 41.08 39.60
CA PRO A 680 16.03 40.75 41.02
C PRO A 680 15.14 39.58 41.51
N THR A 681 15.67 38.50 42.12
CA THR A 681 16.19 38.36 43.49
C THR A 681 15.29 38.82 44.66
N SER A 682 14.73 37.84 45.38
CA SER A 682 14.69 37.78 46.86
C SER A 682 14.55 36.29 47.27
N SER A 683 15.60 35.66 47.83
CA SER A 683 15.80 35.37 49.27
C SER A 683 14.59 34.66 49.94
N SER A 684 14.69 33.52 50.64
CA SER A 684 15.81 32.64 51.05
C SER A 684 15.21 31.30 51.59
N ARG A 685 15.86 30.31 52.24
CA ARG A 685 17.20 30.16 52.89
C ARG A 685 17.48 28.64 53.16
N PHE A 686 18.74 28.31 53.50
CA PHE A 686 19.24 27.09 54.17
C PHE A 686 18.98 25.67 53.58
N ALA A 687 20.09 24.95 53.44
CA ALA A 687 20.25 23.49 53.52
C ALA A 687 21.25 23.22 54.69
N PRO A 688 21.79 22.00 54.91
CA PRO A 688 21.28 20.62 54.75
C PRO A 688 21.42 19.81 56.08
N LEU A 689 21.10 18.50 56.07
CA LEU A 689 21.96 17.37 56.55
C LEU A 689 21.19 16.13 57.05
N GLN A 690 21.77 14.96 56.73
CA GLN A 690 21.89 13.70 57.50
C GLN A 690 21.06 13.58 58.81
N GLY A 691 20.34 12.49 59.08
CA GLY A 691 20.81 11.11 59.12
C GLY A 691 19.81 10.18 59.83
N PRO A 692 20.17 8.93 60.17
CA PRO A 692 19.21 7.81 60.21
C PRO A 692 18.65 7.47 61.61
N LEU A 693 17.55 6.70 61.65
CA LEU A 693 17.35 5.45 62.43
C LEU A 693 15.88 4.97 62.34
N ALA A 694 15.68 3.65 62.39
CA ALA A 694 14.41 2.96 62.64
C ALA A 694 14.42 2.40 64.10
N PRO A 695 13.45 1.60 64.61
CA PRO A 695 12.17 1.11 64.07
C PRO A 695 10.99 1.23 65.09
N GLU A 696 9.90 0.45 64.86
CA GLU A 696 8.80 0.11 65.80
C GLU A 696 7.74 1.20 66.17
N ALA A 697 6.47 0.90 66.52
CA ALA A 697 5.55 -0.21 66.18
C ALA A 697 4.12 0.07 66.76
N VAL A 698 3.14 -0.79 66.40
CA VAL A 698 1.88 -1.14 67.13
C VAL A 698 0.59 -0.28 66.97
N MET A 699 -0.54 -1.01 66.85
CA MET A 699 -1.99 -0.64 66.92
C MET A 699 -2.68 -0.08 65.66
N ALA A 700 -3.96 -0.37 65.37
CA ALA A 700 -4.74 -1.63 65.30
C ALA A 700 -6.19 -1.33 64.86
N HIS A 701 -6.89 -2.34 64.30
CA HIS A 701 -8.34 -2.37 63.96
C HIS A 701 -8.84 -1.47 62.81
N ALA A 702 -9.92 -1.79 62.09
CA ALA A 702 -10.57 -3.07 61.75
C ALA A 702 -11.65 -2.83 60.66
N ALA A 703 -12.15 -3.92 60.04
CA ALA A 703 -13.38 -4.06 59.24
C ALA A 703 -13.24 -4.19 57.70
N ALA A 704 -13.27 -5.45 57.26
CA ALA A 704 -13.96 -5.93 56.06
C ALA A 704 -15.10 -6.86 56.56
N PRO A 705 -15.79 -7.70 55.75
CA PRO A 705 -15.90 -7.77 54.28
C PRO A 705 -17.35 -7.93 53.76
N THR A 706 -17.55 -7.98 52.44
CA THR A 706 -18.57 -8.85 51.80
C THR A 706 -18.07 -9.42 50.48
N SER A 707 -18.37 -10.69 50.25
CA SER A 707 -17.85 -11.57 49.18
C SER A 707 -18.92 -11.93 48.13
N ILE A 708 -18.56 -12.83 47.19
CA ILE A 708 -19.37 -13.86 46.45
C ILE A 708 -19.33 -13.66 44.90
N PRO A 709 -19.18 -14.71 44.05
CA PRO A 709 -18.51 -16.03 44.22
C PRO A 709 -17.56 -16.42 43.05
N THR A 710 -16.85 -17.55 43.19
CA THR A 710 -16.10 -18.23 42.11
C THR A 710 -16.73 -19.60 41.81
N PRO A 711 -16.88 -20.05 40.55
CA PRO A 711 -17.38 -21.39 40.23
C PRO A 711 -16.32 -22.50 40.39
N PRO A 712 -16.73 -23.78 40.54
CA PRO A 712 -15.86 -24.84 41.07
C PRO A 712 -14.98 -25.55 40.04
N LEU A 713 -13.81 -26.02 40.51
CA LEU A 713 -12.95 -26.99 39.83
C LEU A 713 -13.59 -28.39 39.86
N ALA A 714 -13.57 -29.08 38.70
CA ALA A 714 -13.83 -30.51 38.62
C ALA A 714 -12.49 -31.27 38.56
N GLN A 715 -12.33 -32.26 39.43
CA GLN A 715 -11.24 -33.25 39.34
C GLN A 715 -11.56 -34.26 38.23
N GLY A 716 -10.55 -34.65 37.46
CA GLY A 716 -10.65 -35.69 36.43
C GLY A 716 -9.31 -36.37 36.22
N ASP A 717 -9.23 -37.66 36.54
CA ASP A 717 -7.99 -38.44 36.48
C ASP A 717 -7.50 -38.69 35.05
N PHE A 718 -6.19 -38.56 34.85
CA PHE A 718 -5.52 -38.96 33.62
C PHE A 718 -5.19 -40.46 33.65
N THR A 719 -5.79 -41.25 32.77
CA THR A 719 -5.28 -42.58 32.40
C THR A 719 -5.07 -42.70 30.90
N PHE A 720 -3.82 -42.95 30.50
CA PHE A 720 -3.43 -43.27 29.13
C PHE A 720 -4.07 -44.58 28.65
N LYS A 721 -4.66 -44.58 27.45
CA LYS A 721 -4.76 -45.78 26.61
C LYS A 721 -4.50 -45.45 25.13
N GLN A 722 -3.56 -46.17 24.53
CA GLN A 722 -3.36 -46.22 23.09
C GLN A 722 -4.61 -46.78 22.40
N LEU A 723 -4.92 -46.30 21.20
CA LEU A 723 -5.79 -47.00 20.27
C LEU A 723 -5.13 -47.10 18.89
N HIS A 724 -4.85 -48.34 18.49
CA HIS A 724 -4.54 -48.69 17.12
C HIS A 724 -5.76 -48.40 16.23
N VAL A 725 -5.51 -47.88 15.03
CA VAL A 725 -6.47 -47.97 13.92
C VAL A 725 -6.12 -49.24 13.13
N GLN A 726 -7.10 -50.14 13.01
CA GLN A 726 -7.09 -51.25 12.06
C GLN A 726 -8.28 -51.11 11.12
N ASP A 727 -8.08 -51.48 9.86
CA ASP A 727 -9.11 -51.50 8.83
C ASP A 727 -10.29 -52.40 9.22
N ASN A 728 -11.49 -52.09 8.70
CA ASN A 728 -12.35 -53.13 8.15
C ASN A 728 -13.42 -52.61 7.18
N ILE A 729 -13.49 -53.28 6.02
CA ILE A 729 -14.51 -53.14 4.98
C ILE A 729 -15.69 -54.06 5.33
N PRO A 730 -16.93 -53.72 4.91
CA PRO A 730 -17.80 -54.80 4.44
C PRO A 730 -18.52 -54.51 3.10
N HIS A 731 -18.43 -55.48 2.19
CA HIS A 731 -19.27 -55.59 0.98
C HIS A 731 -20.61 -56.28 1.25
N ARG A 732 -21.68 -55.85 0.55
CA ARG A 732 -22.75 -56.68 -0.11
C ARG A 732 -23.77 -55.71 -0.76
N ARG A 733 -24.06 -55.73 -2.07
CA ARG A 733 -24.72 -56.71 -2.98
C ARG A 733 -26.26 -56.79 -2.83
N GLY A 734 -26.97 -56.50 -3.94
CA GLY A 734 -28.40 -56.77 -4.21
C GLY A 734 -29.04 -55.63 -5.03
N THR A 735 -29.32 -55.73 -6.34
CA THR A 735 -30.52 -56.34 -7.03
C THR A 735 -31.86 -55.68 -6.62
N SER A 736 -32.80 -55.28 -7.50
CA SER A 736 -33.08 -55.70 -8.89
C SER A 736 -33.93 -54.70 -9.73
N LYS A 737 -34.00 -54.98 -11.04
CA LYS A 737 -34.83 -54.43 -12.14
C LYS A 737 -36.32 -54.17 -11.85
N HIS A 738 -36.91 -53.11 -12.46
CA HIS A 738 -37.99 -53.14 -13.49
C HIS A 738 -38.51 -51.69 -13.76
N CYS A 739 -38.41 -51.15 -14.98
CA CYS A 739 -39.31 -51.30 -16.15
C CYS A 739 -40.65 -50.52 -16.06
N ARG A 740 -40.73 -49.38 -16.78
CA ARG A 740 -41.85 -49.02 -17.67
C ARG A 740 -41.42 -47.98 -18.70
N ALA A 741 -42.08 -47.99 -19.85
CA ALA A 741 -41.85 -47.13 -21.02
C ALA A 741 -43.21 -46.63 -21.56
N VAL A 742 -43.20 -45.92 -22.71
CA VAL A 742 -44.36 -45.38 -23.46
C VAL A 742 -44.91 -44.08 -22.83
N SER A 743 -45.25 -43.02 -23.58
CA SER A 743 -45.43 -42.85 -25.05
C SER A 743 -44.72 -41.63 -25.64
N ASP A 744 -44.55 -41.68 -26.97
CA ASP A 744 -44.32 -40.54 -27.85
C ASP A 744 -45.49 -39.53 -27.84
N ASP A 745 -45.23 -38.29 -28.28
CA ASP A 745 -45.99 -37.71 -29.41
C ASP A 745 -45.21 -36.57 -30.10
N ALA A 746 -45.52 -36.29 -31.37
CA ALA A 746 -44.65 -35.51 -32.27
C ALA A 746 -45.33 -34.31 -32.96
N SER A 747 -44.54 -33.27 -33.25
CA SER A 747 -44.64 -32.34 -34.40
C SER A 747 -43.41 -31.41 -34.34
N GLU A 748 -42.43 -31.43 -35.25
CA GLU A 748 -42.45 -31.29 -36.71
C GLU A 748 -43.05 -29.92 -37.13
N SER A 749 -42.23 -28.89 -37.43
CA SER A 749 -41.63 -28.59 -38.75
C SER A 749 -41.09 -27.13 -38.68
N SER A 750 -40.21 -26.53 -39.51
CA SER A 750 -39.50 -26.84 -40.77
C SER A 750 -38.10 -26.19 -40.71
N ARG A 751 -36.99 -26.84 -41.10
CA ARG A 751 -36.41 -26.94 -42.47
C ARG A 751 -36.16 -25.61 -43.23
N ARG A 752 -34.89 -25.21 -43.34
CA ARG A 752 -34.02 -25.30 -44.55
C ARG A 752 -32.53 -25.14 -44.09
N VAL A 753 -31.53 -25.98 -44.45
CA VAL A 753 -31.00 -26.44 -45.78
C VAL A 753 -30.26 -25.27 -46.47
N TYR A 754 -28.97 -25.31 -46.92
CA TYR A 754 -27.89 -26.32 -47.06
C TYR A 754 -26.53 -25.57 -47.35
N ASN A 755 -25.31 -26.14 -47.48
CA ASN A 755 -24.81 -27.54 -47.55
C ASN A 755 -23.30 -27.70 -47.13
N SER A 756 -22.86 -28.96 -47.08
CA SER A 756 -21.56 -29.64 -47.41
C SER A 756 -20.27 -28.85 -47.77
N THR A 757 -19.05 -29.33 -47.49
CA THR A 757 -18.46 -30.69 -47.77
C THR A 757 -17.45 -31.15 -46.70
N HIS A 758 -17.37 -32.44 -46.26
CA HIS A 758 -16.50 -33.54 -46.77
C HIS A 758 -15.05 -33.11 -47.08
N LYS A 759 -13.92 -33.80 -46.78
CA LYS A 759 -13.53 -35.15 -46.25
C LYS A 759 -11.98 -35.09 -45.94
N ASP A 760 -11.24 -36.00 -45.29
CA ASP A 760 -11.48 -37.32 -44.66
C ASP A 760 -10.33 -37.70 -43.65
N VAL A 761 -10.53 -38.77 -42.85
CA VAL A 761 -9.58 -39.78 -42.30
C VAL A 761 -8.08 -39.45 -42.10
N HIS A 762 -7.61 -39.45 -40.84
CA HIS A 762 -6.73 -40.52 -40.30
C HIS A 762 -6.54 -40.42 -38.77
N SER A 763 -6.61 -41.56 -38.06
CA SER A 763 -6.29 -41.64 -36.63
C SER A 763 -4.93 -42.28 -36.40
N THR A 764 -4.09 -41.67 -35.56
CA THR A 764 -2.92 -42.32 -34.95
C THR A 764 -2.96 -42.13 -33.43
N ARG A 765 -3.14 -43.24 -32.70
CA ARG A 765 -3.02 -43.25 -31.24
C ARG A 765 -1.54 -43.24 -30.86
N PHE A 766 -1.06 -42.19 -30.20
CA PHE A 766 0.16 -42.26 -29.39
C PHE A 766 -0.20 -42.53 -27.93
N LYS A 767 0.38 -43.59 -27.36
CA LYS A 767 0.46 -43.79 -25.91
C LYS A 767 1.77 -43.14 -25.43
N PRO A 768 1.77 -42.30 -24.38
CA PRO A 768 3.00 -41.95 -23.70
C PRO A 768 3.44 -43.13 -22.82
N THR A 769 4.63 -43.68 -23.09
CA THR A 769 5.31 -44.61 -22.20
C THR A 769 5.99 -43.81 -21.10
N ILE A 770 5.72 -44.14 -19.83
CA ILE A 770 6.38 -43.50 -18.69
C ILE A 770 7.68 -44.26 -18.40
N GLU A 771 8.82 -43.64 -18.65
CA GLU A 771 10.12 -44.08 -18.10
C GLU A 771 10.39 -43.37 -16.76
N PRO A 772 10.83 -44.08 -15.70
CA PRO A 772 11.21 -43.46 -14.44
C PRO A 772 12.66 -42.93 -14.52
N ALA A 773 12.81 -41.61 -14.40
CA ALA A 773 14.12 -40.97 -14.34
C ALA A 773 14.93 -41.44 -13.11
N ARG A 774 16.05 -42.14 -13.35
CA ARG A 774 16.99 -42.55 -12.31
C ARG A 774 17.74 -41.33 -11.76
N ARG A 775 17.45 -40.93 -10.52
CA ARG A 775 18.31 -40.00 -9.77
C ARG A 775 19.68 -40.64 -9.53
N LYS A 776 20.76 -40.07 -10.09
CA LYS A 776 22.11 -40.30 -9.58
C LYS A 776 22.24 -39.55 -8.26
N VAL A 777 22.38 -40.29 -7.17
CA VAL A 777 22.87 -39.74 -5.89
C VAL A 777 24.39 -39.70 -6.00
N ILE A 778 24.99 -38.51 -5.91
CA ILE A 778 26.43 -38.38 -5.68
C ILE A 778 26.59 -38.34 -4.16
N ILE A 779 27.14 -39.41 -3.61
CA ILE A 779 27.65 -39.43 -2.24
C ILE A 779 29.09 -38.93 -2.34
N VAL A 780 29.39 -37.82 -1.68
CA VAL A 780 30.77 -37.41 -1.41
C VAL A 780 31.11 -38.00 -0.04
N ASP A 781 31.95 -39.04 -0.04
CA ASP A 781 32.51 -39.60 1.18
C ASP A 781 33.73 -38.75 1.58
N ASP A 782 33.76 -38.32 2.84
CA ASP A 782 34.74 -37.36 3.36
C ASP A 782 35.58 -38.02 4.45
N SER A 783 36.57 -38.84 4.04
CA SER A 783 37.50 -39.48 4.98
C SER A 783 38.81 -39.98 4.34
N SER A 784 39.89 -39.20 4.51
CA SER A 784 41.29 -39.66 4.60
C SER A 784 42.16 -38.42 4.88
N SER A 785 42.53 -38.17 6.14
CA SER A 785 43.66 -38.76 6.87
C SER A 785 45.02 -38.16 6.47
N MET A 786 45.75 -37.74 7.49
CA MET A 786 47.11 -37.19 7.40
C MET A 786 48.05 -38.12 6.63
N GLU A 787 48.90 -37.54 5.80
CA GLU A 787 50.32 -37.93 5.78
C GLU A 787 51.16 -36.69 5.43
N SER A 788 52.26 -36.53 6.16
CA SER A 788 53.28 -35.52 5.93
C SER A 788 54.28 -36.04 4.91
N ASP A 789 54.82 -35.17 4.06
CA ASP A 789 56.25 -35.25 3.73
C ASP A 789 56.79 -33.87 3.29
N THR A 790 58.11 -33.74 3.45
CA THR A 790 58.90 -32.51 3.34
C THR A 790 59.69 -32.44 2.03
N GLU A 791 60.43 -31.34 1.86
CA GLU A 791 61.48 -31.12 0.84
C GLU A 791 61.00 -30.91 -0.61
N ASP A 792 61.75 -30.22 -1.47
CA ASP A 792 62.42 -28.92 -1.28
C ASP A 792 62.67 -28.29 -2.67
N ASP A 793 62.93 -27.00 -2.69
CA ASP A 793 63.75 -26.28 -3.68
C ASP A 793 63.33 -26.05 -5.17
N CYS A 794 63.83 -24.90 -5.67
CA CYS A 794 64.11 -24.49 -7.05
C CYS A 794 62.98 -24.13 -8.06
N SER A 795 62.86 -22.81 -8.28
CA SER A 795 62.37 -22.14 -9.52
C SER A 795 63.36 -22.34 -10.70
N PRO A 796 63.11 -21.88 -11.96
CA PRO A 796 62.52 -20.59 -12.35
C PRO A 796 61.01 -20.61 -12.66
#